data_AF-A0A1U7ZPH5-F1
#
_entry.id   AF-A0A1U7ZPH5-F1
#
_cell.length_a   1.000
_cell.length_b   1.000
_cell.length_c   1.000
_cell.angle_alpha   90.00
_cell.angle_beta   90.00
_cell.angle_gamma   90.00
#
_symmetry.space_group_name_H-M   'P 1'
#
loop_
_entity.id
_entity.type
_entity.pdbx_description
1 polymer ?
#
loop_
_entity_poly.entity_id
_entity_poly.type
_entity_poly.pdbx_seq_one_letter_code
_entity_poly.pdbx_strand_id
1 'polypeptide(L)'
;MTLNAGFPAPALESIRHSLSEICVPDQSYSWENPRRFSGYANRLQLLLNQFTRSSPENCSASVQTALKGISGDLKKAAETLSVYRNKSKIFVLINCHTLCTSLEECTIAIGGWLALLDSVLLDNPDLRKKVADLSSEMRQPQFRVTENEERVYLTLEKEGQGRQTSKAVQSAIIMDLARALGTDPGNHAELAEQIKLLKNDLVRSNSVSERRILMSLERIFDSWSVEPKIVATNLDFDTEEDAHIPPFKNFICPLTKEAMKDPVVLESLQTYERTAIEYWFQRCIEDGRDPTCPVTGQVLKSLEQKPNIGLAGAIEEWVTRNIDIHIKSTVQHLSEDSLPSPECIHQILDNIYKISEEHPSSRYRIRDAGVVVLIINMLKNSSKNIGSQLRTKALMTLLSMAKDEDSKLKMLEEGVTRLAIHGLIGSSDKEREYAVKLLLDFSSDEDYCAKIASEKGALVLLSSMAGNLEHPSLSNLAEEILKRMEKIEDNVHQLAAAGRFQPLLTRLCEGTDEVRIDMASILGRMTLTNSGKELIARQGAKILVDMLSKPEARKPSLQALYNLSTLDDNATILVDSAVLPALTDILLKNLDAPSDVKELSASIISNIVSNPGHWELASADREGNLMQSEVIIHNLLGLLSDASPKCQIAVLQILYGIATSPQASESVARCIESIDGIRTIIQHLEHQETDHRISSFRLTRILSERLDQVLVTVLRESNKLPLFKNKLLDNQCSDGERSEAACILANIPLSDDEVKTILEISLVGWIVTALREHRHSSFRRTSRPTSSMVEGLVGLLLHFSKSPDPTIMSMVQEHRLMTIFCEQLSFPSNSRVKQRAACGLKYLSEYGRVQAASRDSEPQPPNGFCSFLTFMCGRATMVPTTCPIHNVPCEDDSQFCLLKGNCIKLLVDLLTDQDTSVQIAAVEALSTLVFCDTSHGLKRAIDELEELGVIDAVIDLFTEVRPGELQEKAILIVDRVLRVDSHAQRHSCNQTLVRALVEAFKHGNANTKRYAQDALTNLKQLSGISGKNSNQSRGWRLHTEP
;
A
#
# COMPACT_ATOMS: atom_id res chain seq x y z
N MET A 1 16.47 -113.87 7.28
CA MET A 1 15.62 -112.76 6.80
C MET A 1 16.28 -112.16 5.58
N THR A 2 15.60 -112.26 4.45
CA THR A 2 15.98 -111.87 3.10
C THR A 2 16.14 -110.35 2.93
N LEU A 3 17.31 -109.89 2.47
CA LEU A 3 17.47 -108.62 1.77
C LEU A 3 18.24 -108.92 0.47
N ASN A 4 17.50 -108.97 -0.63
CA ASN A 4 18.01 -109.12 -1.98
C ASN A 4 18.96 -107.98 -2.34
N ALA A 5 20.05 -108.32 -3.03
CA ALA A 5 20.92 -107.42 -3.75
C ALA A 5 20.11 -106.62 -4.80
N GLY A 6 20.19 -105.29 -4.72
CA GLY A 6 19.77 -104.40 -5.79
C GLY A 6 21.00 -103.83 -6.50
N PHE A 7 21.10 -104.06 -7.81
CA PHE A 7 22.05 -103.41 -8.72
C PHE A 7 22.10 -101.87 -8.49
N PRO A 8 23.23 -101.17 -8.72
CA PRO A 8 23.28 -99.70 -8.70
C PRO A 8 22.63 -99.08 -9.96
N ALA A 9 21.51 -99.63 -10.44
CA ALA A 9 20.78 -99.13 -11.60
C ALA A 9 20.38 -97.64 -11.48
N PRO A 10 19.85 -97.13 -10.33
CA PRO A 10 19.38 -95.75 -10.28
C PRO A 10 20.51 -94.70 -10.32
N ALA A 11 21.67 -94.99 -9.71
CA ALA A 11 22.80 -94.06 -9.73
C ALA A 11 23.48 -94.00 -11.11
N LEU A 12 23.66 -95.16 -11.76
CA LEU A 12 24.20 -95.23 -13.12
C LEU A 12 23.28 -94.58 -14.16
N GLU A 13 21.97 -94.76 -14.02
CA GLU A 13 20.98 -94.13 -14.88
C GLU A 13 20.93 -92.61 -14.68
N SER A 14 21.01 -92.14 -13.43
CA SER A 14 21.15 -90.72 -13.11
C SER A 14 22.45 -90.10 -13.66
N ILE A 15 23.58 -90.82 -13.60
CA ILE A 15 24.85 -90.38 -14.19
C ILE A 15 24.72 -90.28 -15.71
N ARG A 16 24.15 -91.30 -16.38
CA ARG A 16 23.93 -91.27 -17.84
C ARG A 16 23.03 -90.11 -18.26
N HIS A 17 21.97 -89.83 -17.51
CA HIS A 17 21.10 -88.68 -17.74
C HIS A 17 21.88 -87.36 -17.64
N SER A 18 22.57 -87.13 -16.51
CA SER A 18 23.35 -85.91 -16.29
C SER A 18 24.44 -85.72 -17.35
N LEU A 19 25.13 -86.79 -17.73
CA LEU A 19 26.15 -86.73 -18.79
C LEU A 19 25.54 -86.45 -20.16
N SER A 20 24.35 -86.96 -20.48
CA SER A 20 23.66 -86.65 -21.74
C SER A 20 23.22 -85.18 -21.83
N GLU A 21 22.90 -84.55 -20.70
CA GLU A 21 22.61 -83.11 -20.64
C GLU A 21 23.89 -82.26 -20.77
N ILE A 22 25.00 -82.73 -20.20
CA ILE A 22 26.27 -81.98 -20.17
C ILE A 22 27.04 -82.12 -21.50
N CYS A 23 27.17 -83.33 -22.03
CA CYS A 23 27.99 -83.71 -23.18
C CYS A 23 27.28 -83.43 -24.52
N VAL A 24 27.00 -82.15 -24.77
CA VAL A 24 26.42 -81.63 -26.03
C VAL A 24 27.57 -81.22 -26.96
N PRO A 25 27.45 -81.33 -28.31
CA PRO A 25 28.52 -80.96 -29.25
C PRO A 25 29.09 -79.54 -29.01
N ASP A 26 30.39 -79.41 -29.30
CA ASP A 26 31.38 -78.40 -28.88
C ASP A 26 31.04 -76.90 -29.14
N GLN A 27 29.88 -76.58 -29.71
CA GLN A 27 29.46 -75.22 -30.06
C GLN A 27 28.40 -74.61 -29.13
N SER A 28 27.98 -75.32 -28.07
CA SER A 28 26.84 -74.90 -27.23
C SER A 28 27.14 -73.80 -26.19
N TYR A 29 28.41 -73.51 -25.85
CA TYR A 29 28.74 -72.61 -24.74
C TYR A 29 29.60 -71.41 -25.19
N SER A 30 29.13 -70.19 -24.91
CA SER A 30 29.87 -68.94 -25.17
C SER A 30 31.05 -68.71 -24.22
N TRP A 31 31.03 -69.33 -23.04
CA TRP A 31 32.01 -69.12 -21.96
C TRP A 31 33.08 -70.23 -21.93
N GLU A 32 34.26 -69.95 -21.36
CA GLU A 32 35.38 -70.90 -21.32
C GLU A 32 35.20 -72.01 -20.28
N ASN A 33 34.75 -71.67 -19.06
CA ASN A 33 34.60 -72.64 -17.95
C ASN A 33 33.61 -73.79 -18.27
N PRO A 34 32.42 -73.54 -18.84
CA PRO A 34 31.52 -74.62 -19.26
C PRO A 34 32.10 -75.56 -20.32
N ARG A 35 32.89 -75.02 -21.27
CA ARG A 35 33.57 -75.83 -22.29
C ARG A 35 34.62 -76.74 -21.66
N ARG A 36 35.42 -76.21 -20.71
CA ARG A 36 36.41 -76.99 -19.96
C ARG A 36 35.76 -78.11 -19.15
N PHE A 37 34.66 -77.82 -18.43
CA PHE A 37 33.93 -78.85 -17.67
C PHE A 37 33.35 -79.94 -18.58
N SER A 38 32.73 -79.55 -19.71
CA SER A 38 32.22 -80.50 -20.71
C SER A 38 33.32 -81.44 -21.22
N GLY A 39 34.55 -80.95 -21.39
CA GLY A 39 35.71 -81.77 -21.72
C GLY A 39 35.99 -82.88 -20.70
N TYR A 40 35.92 -82.59 -19.40
CA TYR A 40 36.04 -83.59 -18.34
C TYR A 40 34.86 -84.57 -18.34
N ALA A 41 33.62 -84.08 -18.50
CA ALA A 41 32.42 -84.90 -18.52
C ALA A 41 32.39 -85.90 -19.69
N ASN A 42 32.83 -85.48 -20.89
CA ASN A 42 32.95 -86.36 -22.06
C ASN A 42 33.93 -87.51 -21.80
N ARG A 43 35.09 -87.21 -21.19
CA ARG A 43 36.07 -88.24 -20.81
C ARG A 43 35.52 -89.18 -19.75
N LEU A 44 34.80 -88.65 -18.76
CA LEU A 44 34.12 -89.44 -17.74
C LEU A 44 33.07 -90.39 -18.34
N GLN A 45 32.28 -89.92 -19.31
CA GLN A 45 31.27 -90.74 -20.00
C GLN A 45 31.89 -91.93 -20.73
N LEU A 46 33.03 -91.73 -21.41
CA LEU A 46 33.76 -92.81 -22.08
C LEU A 46 34.27 -93.85 -21.06
N LEU A 47 34.79 -93.41 -19.92
CA LEU A 47 35.28 -94.31 -18.87
C LEU A 47 34.16 -95.10 -18.20
N LEU A 48 33.03 -94.46 -17.89
CA LEU A 48 31.88 -95.14 -17.27
C LEU A 48 31.21 -96.14 -18.21
N ASN A 49 31.20 -95.89 -19.52
CA ASN A 49 30.72 -96.84 -20.53
C ASN A 49 31.65 -98.07 -20.64
N GLN A 50 32.96 -97.90 -20.44
CA GLN A 50 33.93 -99.01 -20.39
C GLN A 50 33.80 -99.79 -19.06
N PHE A 51 33.58 -99.08 -17.95
CA PHE A 51 33.35 -99.66 -16.62
C PHE A 51 32.08 -100.52 -16.57
N THR A 52 30.97 -100.04 -17.14
CA THR A 52 29.69 -100.80 -17.15
C THR A 52 29.71 -102.03 -18.05
N ARG A 53 30.62 -102.12 -19.02
CA ARG A 53 30.80 -103.30 -19.88
C ARG A 53 31.68 -104.39 -19.25
N SER A 54 32.42 -104.08 -18.18
CA SER A 54 33.48 -104.94 -17.63
C SER A 54 33.21 -105.49 -16.22
N SER A 55 32.18 -105.04 -15.50
CA SER A 55 31.91 -105.46 -14.10
C SER A 55 30.87 -106.59 -13.99
N PRO A 56 31.14 -107.68 -13.24
CA PRO A 56 30.17 -108.72 -12.89
C PRO A 56 29.18 -108.28 -11.79
N GLU A 57 28.07 -109.01 -11.65
CA GLU A 57 26.78 -108.65 -11.02
C GLU A 57 26.78 -108.25 -9.52
N ASN A 58 27.93 -108.08 -8.84
CA ASN A 58 28.02 -107.66 -7.43
C ASN A 58 29.06 -106.53 -7.21
N CYS A 59 28.62 -105.27 -7.16
CA CYS A 59 29.49 -104.11 -6.86
C CYS A 59 29.81 -104.01 -5.35
N SER A 60 31.06 -103.70 -5.00
CA SER A 60 31.48 -103.41 -3.62
C SER A 60 30.83 -102.13 -3.06
N ALA A 61 30.76 -102.01 -1.72
CA ALA A 61 30.22 -100.82 -1.07
C ALA A 61 30.99 -99.52 -1.41
N SER A 62 32.29 -99.62 -1.70
CA SER A 62 33.11 -98.47 -2.13
C SER A 62 32.73 -97.97 -3.53
N VAL A 63 32.44 -98.88 -4.48
CA VAL A 63 31.98 -98.54 -5.83
C VAL A 63 30.58 -97.94 -5.81
N GLN A 64 29.68 -98.49 -5.00
CA GLN A 64 28.33 -97.92 -4.85
C GLN A 64 28.39 -96.50 -4.26
N THR A 65 29.29 -96.25 -3.31
CA THR A 65 29.51 -94.92 -2.72
C THR A 65 30.09 -93.95 -3.75
N ALA A 66 31.10 -94.38 -4.52
CA ALA A 66 31.71 -93.58 -5.58
C ALA A 66 30.70 -93.20 -6.68
N LEU A 67 29.90 -94.16 -7.18
CA LEU A 67 28.87 -93.91 -8.18
C LEU A 67 27.76 -92.99 -7.66
N LYS A 68 27.35 -93.13 -6.39
CA LYS A 68 26.36 -92.24 -5.77
C LYS A 68 26.92 -90.81 -5.60
N GLY A 69 28.19 -90.67 -5.24
CA GLY A 69 28.89 -89.38 -5.16
C GLY A 69 29.01 -88.70 -6.53
N ILE A 70 29.49 -89.43 -7.54
CA ILE A 70 29.60 -88.95 -8.93
C ILE A 70 28.23 -88.52 -9.46
N SER A 71 27.17 -89.30 -9.21
CA SER A 71 25.79 -88.95 -9.57
C SER A 71 25.35 -87.62 -8.94
N GLY A 72 25.62 -87.42 -7.65
CA GLY A 72 25.25 -86.21 -6.92
C GLY A 72 25.96 -84.95 -7.45
N ASP A 73 27.28 -85.02 -7.64
CA ASP A 73 28.05 -83.85 -8.07
C ASP A 73 27.93 -83.58 -9.58
N LEU A 74 27.69 -84.59 -10.41
CA LEU A 74 27.30 -84.37 -11.82
C LEU A 74 25.95 -83.67 -11.93
N LYS A 75 25.00 -83.99 -11.07
CA LYS A 75 23.70 -83.30 -11.05
C LYS A 75 23.85 -81.83 -10.68
N LYS A 76 24.65 -81.50 -9.65
CA LYS A 76 24.98 -80.10 -9.29
C LYS A 76 25.71 -79.37 -10.41
N ALA A 77 26.64 -80.05 -11.09
CA ALA A 77 27.32 -79.46 -12.24
C ALA A 77 26.37 -79.22 -13.41
N ALA A 78 25.44 -80.14 -13.70
CA ALA A 78 24.39 -79.95 -14.71
C ALA A 78 23.49 -78.74 -14.37
N GLU A 79 23.10 -78.58 -13.10
CA GLU A 79 22.37 -77.41 -12.62
C GLU A 79 23.18 -76.11 -12.84
N THR A 80 24.47 -76.11 -12.52
CA THR A 80 25.37 -74.96 -12.73
C THR A 80 25.54 -74.64 -14.22
N LEU A 81 25.72 -75.64 -15.07
CA LEU A 81 25.83 -75.48 -16.53
C LEU A 81 24.52 -75.02 -17.19
N SER A 82 23.38 -75.38 -16.61
CA SER A 82 22.08 -74.90 -17.07
C SER A 82 21.95 -73.37 -16.95
N VAL A 83 22.61 -72.77 -15.95
CA VAL A 83 22.68 -71.31 -15.79
C VAL A 83 23.39 -70.67 -16.98
N TYR A 84 24.54 -71.21 -17.39
CA TYR A 84 25.30 -70.72 -18.54
C TYR A 84 24.56 -70.84 -19.87
N ARG A 85 23.59 -71.76 -20.00
CA ARG A 85 22.79 -71.96 -21.23
C ARG A 85 21.52 -71.13 -21.26
N ASN A 86 20.80 -71.09 -20.14
CA ASN A 86 19.41 -70.66 -20.09
C ASN A 86 19.24 -69.24 -19.53
N LYS A 87 20.25 -68.70 -18.85
CA LYS A 87 20.22 -67.34 -18.30
C LYS A 87 20.91 -66.34 -19.24
N SER A 88 20.57 -65.07 -19.09
CA SER A 88 21.20 -63.95 -19.80
C SER A 88 22.70 -63.89 -19.54
N LYS A 89 23.45 -63.35 -20.52
CA LYS A 89 24.90 -63.17 -20.37
C LYS A 89 25.23 -62.23 -19.20
N ILE A 90 24.39 -61.24 -18.92
CA ILE A 90 24.57 -60.34 -17.78
C ILE A 90 24.38 -61.09 -16.46
N PHE A 91 23.40 -62.02 -16.36
CA PHE A 91 23.24 -62.86 -15.18
C PHE A 91 24.47 -63.73 -14.91
N VAL A 92 25.09 -64.27 -15.96
CA VAL A 92 26.34 -65.03 -15.87
C VAL A 92 27.49 -64.15 -15.39
N LEU A 93 27.59 -62.89 -15.85
CA LEU A 93 28.61 -61.93 -15.40
C LEU A 93 28.43 -61.54 -13.93
N ILE A 94 27.19 -61.34 -13.47
CA ILE A 94 26.90 -61.02 -12.05
C ILE A 94 27.30 -62.18 -11.13
N ASN A 95 27.17 -63.42 -11.62
CA ASN A 95 27.41 -64.64 -10.84
C ASN A 95 28.71 -65.37 -11.23
N CYS A 96 29.63 -64.72 -11.96
CA CYS A 96 30.77 -65.39 -12.60
C CYS A 96 31.67 -66.14 -11.59
N HIS A 97 31.96 -65.53 -10.43
CA HIS A 97 32.69 -66.15 -9.33
C HIS A 97 31.98 -67.39 -8.78
N THR A 98 30.71 -67.24 -8.40
CA THR A 98 29.93 -68.33 -7.80
C THR A 98 29.80 -69.54 -8.74
N LEU A 99 29.61 -69.28 -10.04
CA LEU A 99 29.51 -70.32 -11.06
C LEU A 99 30.87 -70.99 -11.32
N CYS A 100 31.95 -70.21 -11.33
CA CYS A 100 33.31 -70.71 -11.46
C CYS A 100 33.67 -71.64 -10.29
N THR A 101 33.45 -71.19 -9.05
CA THR A 101 33.70 -71.99 -7.83
C THR A 101 32.83 -73.25 -7.79
N SER A 102 31.54 -73.16 -8.15
CA SER A 102 30.65 -74.35 -8.17
C SER A 102 31.15 -75.42 -9.16
N LEU A 103 31.58 -75.03 -10.36
CA LEU A 103 32.15 -75.97 -11.33
C LEU A 103 33.48 -76.56 -10.84
N GLU A 104 34.33 -75.74 -10.21
CA GLU A 104 35.59 -76.18 -9.62
C GLU A 104 35.37 -77.22 -8.51
N GLU A 105 34.51 -76.92 -7.54
CA GLU A 105 34.15 -77.82 -6.44
C GLU A 105 33.56 -79.15 -6.95
N CYS A 106 32.62 -79.08 -7.91
CA CYS A 106 32.04 -80.29 -8.51
C CYS A 106 33.10 -81.13 -9.23
N THR A 107 34.03 -80.49 -9.96
CA THR A 107 35.10 -81.19 -10.68
C THR A 107 36.04 -81.89 -9.72
N ILE A 108 36.48 -81.18 -8.66
CA ILE A 108 37.35 -81.74 -7.62
C ILE A 108 36.66 -82.91 -6.90
N ALA A 109 35.37 -82.77 -6.56
CA ALA A 109 34.61 -83.80 -5.89
C ALA A 109 34.46 -85.06 -6.76
N ILE A 110 34.11 -84.92 -8.04
CA ILE A 110 34.07 -86.03 -9.01
C ILE A 110 35.44 -86.70 -9.14
N GLY A 111 36.52 -85.92 -9.24
CA GLY A 111 37.89 -86.44 -9.21
C GLY A 111 38.22 -87.20 -7.93
N GLY A 112 37.69 -86.74 -6.78
CA GLY A 112 37.72 -87.42 -5.49
C GLY A 112 37.06 -88.80 -5.54
N TRP A 113 35.82 -88.87 -6.01
CA TRP A 113 35.05 -90.10 -6.13
C TRP A 113 35.65 -91.10 -7.11
N LEU A 114 36.22 -90.64 -8.23
CA LEU A 114 36.89 -91.49 -9.21
C LEU A 114 38.07 -92.28 -8.63
N ALA A 115 38.81 -91.71 -7.68
CA ALA A 115 39.90 -92.42 -7.04
C ALA A 115 39.44 -93.62 -6.18
N LEU A 116 38.20 -93.62 -5.69
CA LEU A 116 37.64 -94.76 -4.96
C LEU A 116 37.34 -95.96 -5.87
N LEU A 117 37.33 -95.76 -7.20
CA LEU A 117 37.16 -96.83 -8.19
C LEU A 117 38.49 -97.56 -8.49
N ASP A 118 39.63 -97.02 -8.05
CA ASP A 118 40.97 -97.56 -8.34
C ASP A 118 41.17 -98.98 -7.77
N SER A 119 40.56 -99.29 -6.62
CA SER A 119 40.71 -100.60 -5.96
C SER A 119 39.91 -101.74 -6.60
N VAL A 120 38.96 -101.44 -7.49
CA VAL A 120 38.08 -102.45 -8.14
C VAL A 120 38.52 -102.74 -9.58
N LEU A 121 39.39 -101.92 -10.15
CA LEU A 121 39.88 -102.02 -11.53
C LEU A 121 41.19 -102.83 -11.67
N LEU A 122 41.54 -103.66 -10.69
CA LEU A 122 42.75 -104.50 -10.69
C LEU A 122 42.86 -105.39 -11.95
N ASP A 123 41.72 -105.84 -12.48
CA ASP A 123 41.65 -106.74 -13.64
C ASP A 123 41.71 -106.03 -15.01
N ASN A 124 41.78 -104.69 -15.04
CA ASN A 124 41.89 -103.90 -16.27
C ASN A 124 42.86 -102.70 -16.12
N PRO A 125 44.19 -102.91 -16.30
CA PRO A 125 45.21 -101.90 -16.02
C PRO A 125 45.11 -100.64 -16.89
N ASP A 126 44.63 -100.78 -18.13
CA ASP A 126 44.43 -99.64 -19.05
C ASP A 126 43.28 -98.73 -18.59
N LEU A 127 42.16 -99.32 -18.17
CA LEU A 127 41.03 -98.56 -17.64
C LEU A 127 41.40 -97.91 -16.31
N ARG A 128 42.14 -98.62 -15.45
CA ARG A 128 42.66 -98.11 -14.18
C ARG A 128 43.53 -96.87 -14.38
N LYS A 129 44.49 -96.91 -15.31
CA LYS A 129 45.35 -95.76 -15.64
C LYS A 129 44.54 -94.56 -16.11
N LYS A 130 43.58 -94.75 -17.03
CA LYS A 130 42.73 -93.65 -17.53
C LYS A 130 41.85 -93.03 -16.45
N VAL A 131 41.35 -93.83 -15.49
CA VAL A 131 40.59 -93.34 -14.33
C VAL A 131 41.48 -92.55 -13.38
N ALA A 132 42.72 -93.02 -13.12
CA ALA A 132 43.69 -92.31 -12.30
C ALA A 132 44.11 -90.97 -12.93
N ASP A 133 44.38 -90.94 -14.25
CA ASP A 133 44.75 -89.73 -14.99
C ASP A 133 43.61 -88.69 -14.94
N LEU A 134 42.37 -89.10 -15.24
CA LEU A 134 41.22 -88.20 -15.16
C LEU A 134 40.96 -87.73 -13.72
N SER A 135 41.10 -88.61 -12.73
CA SER A 135 40.96 -88.26 -11.31
C SER A 135 41.99 -87.21 -10.89
N SER A 136 43.25 -87.36 -11.30
CA SER A 136 44.32 -86.41 -10.99
C SER A 136 44.07 -85.05 -11.64
N GLU A 137 43.68 -85.03 -12.92
CA GLU A 137 43.38 -83.78 -13.63
C GLU A 137 42.16 -83.06 -13.04
N MET A 138 41.09 -83.80 -12.71
CA MET A 138 39.88 -83.22 -12.12
C MET A 138 40.08 -82.69 -10.70
N ARG A 139 41.14 -83.12 -9.99
CA ARG A 139 41.51 -82.59 -8.66
C ARG A 139 42.32 -81.29 -8.73
N GLN A 140 42.82 -80.90 -9.90
CA GLN A 140 43.50 -79.62 -10.14
C GLN A 140 42.89 -78.93 -11.37
N PRO A 141 41.59 -78.61 -11.36
CA PRO A 141 40.95 -78.02 -12.52
C PRO A 141 41.42 -76.58 -12.71
N GLN A 142 41.54 -76.15 -13.95
CA GLN A 142 41.90 -74.76 -14.27
C GLN A 142 40.63 -73.97 -14.64
N PHE A 143 39.77 -73.68 -13.69
CA PHE A 143 38.69 -72.71 -13.91
C PHE A 143 39.16 -71.33 -13.49
N ARG A 144 38.81 -70.29 -14.27
CA ARG A 144 39.15 -68.90 -13.93
C ARG A 144 38.09 -67.95 -14.44
N VAL A 145 37.90 -66.85 -13.73
CA VAL A 145 37.20 -65.66 -14.21
C VAL A 145 38.20 -64.82 -15.01
N THR A 146 37.84 -64.36 -16.20
CA THR A 146 38.76 -63.54 -17.01
C THR A 146 38.87 -62.11 -16.45
N GLU A 147 39.96 -61.40 -16.73
CA GLU A 147 40.15 -60.02 -16.25
C GLU A 147 39.02 -59.07 -16.70
N ASN A 148 38.42 -59.30 -17.87
CA ASN A 148 37.29 -58.52 -18.36
C ASN A 148 35.98 -58.87 -17.63
N GLU A 149 35.74 -60.15 -17.33
CA GLU A 149 34.61 -60.60 -16.52
C GLU A 149 34.70 -60.03 -15.10
N GLU A 150 35.89 -60.08 -14.50
CA GLU A 150 36.19 -59.55 -13.17
C GLU A 150 35.89 -58.04 -13.10
N ARG A 151 36.38 -57.30 -14.10
CA ARG A 151 36.20 -55.84 -14.17
C ARG A 151 34.73 -55.45 -14.23
N VAL A 152 33.94 -56.13 -15.07
CA VAL A 152 32.51 -55.83 -15.20
C VAL A 152 31.73 -56.29 -13.96
N TYR A 153 32.09 -57.43 -13.38
CA TYR A 153 31.52 -57.90 -12.11
C TYR A 153 31.67 -56.85 -11.00
N LEU A 154 32.89 -56.34 -10.77
CA LEU A 154 33.16 -55.31 -9.75
C LEU A 154 32.39 -54.01 -10.03
N THR A 155 32.38 -53.54 -11.28
CA THR A 155 31.61 -52.35 -11.68
C THR A 155 30.11 -52.54 -11.39
N LEU A 156 29.53 -53.67 -11.78
CA LEU A 156 28.11 -53.95 -11.58
C LEU A 156 27.76 -54.05 -10.09
N GLU A 157 28.59 -54.74 -9.29
CA GLU A 157 28.38 -54.86 -7.84
C GLU A 157 28.36 -53.50 -7.14
N LYS A 158 29.30 -52.61 -7.49
CA LYS A 158 29.38 -51.25 -6.95
C LYS A 158 28.19 -50.39 -7.39
N GLU A 159 27.73 -50.52 -8.63
CA GLU A 159 26.51 -49.83 -9.08
C GLU A 159 25.25 -50.33 -8.36
N GLY A 160 25.21 -51.62 -8.02
CA GLY A 160 24.15 -52.22 -7.19
C GLY A 160 24.10 -51.68 -5.75
N GLN A 161 25.10 -50.93 -5.30
CA GLN A 161 25.11 -50.28 -3.98
C GLN A 161 24.40 -48.91 -3.98
N GLY A 162 23.94 -48.42 -5.14
CA GLY A 162 23.10 -47.21 -5.23
C GLY A 162 23.88 -45.89 -5.27
N ARG A 163 25.12 -45.91 -5.79
CA ARG A 163 25.95 -44.70 -5.91
C ARG A 163 25.44 -43.80 -7.04
N GLN A 164 25.50 -42.48 -6.83
CA GLN A 164 25.16 -41.51 -7.86
C GLN A 164 26.28 -41.48 -8.93
N THR A 165 25.91 -41.65 -10.19
CA THR A 165 26.84 -41.69 -11.33
C THR A 165 26.55 -40.57 -12.33
N SER A 166 27.61 -39.92 -12.82
CA SER A 166 27.50 -38.91 -13.88
C SER A 166 27.22 -39.58 -15.23
N LYS A 167 26.67 -38.82 -16.19
CA LYS A 167 26.43 -39.30 -17.57
C LYS A 167 27.70 -39.87 -18.21
N ALA A 168 28.86 -39.27 -17.94
CA ALA A 168 30.15 -39.77 -18.41
C ALA A 168 30.47 -41.17 -17.87
N VAL A 169 30.27 -41.40 -16.56
CA VAL A 169 30.47 -42.72 -15.93
C VAL A 169 29.47 -43.74 -16.44
N GLN A 170 28.20 -43.34 -16.60
CA GLN A 170 27.15 -44.18 -17.16
C GLN A 170 27.52 -44.65 -18.58
N SER A 171 27.96 -43.74 -19.45
CA SER A 171 28.45 -44.06 -20.79
C SER A 171 29.61 -45.05 -20.75
N ALA A 172 30.57 -44.86 -19.84
CA ALA A 172 31.71 -45.75 -19.71
C ALA A 172 31.35 -47.14 -19.18
N ILE A 173 30.41 -47.24 -18.22
CA ILE A 173 29.88 -48.52 -17.72
C ILE A 173 29.21 -49.30 -18.86
N ILE A 174 28.41 -48.64 -19.68
CA ILE A 174 27.76 -49.28 -20.84
C ILE A 174 28.80 -49.77 -21.86
N MET A 175 29.84 -48.97 -22.14
CA MET A 175 30.94 -49.39 -23.02
C MET A 175 31.69 -50.61 -22.46
N ASP A 176 31.97 -50.62 -21.16
CA ASP A 176 32.62 -51.75 -20.48
C ASP A 176 31.74 -53.01 -20.51
N LEU A 177 30.43 -52.88 -20.27
CA LEU A 177 29.46 -53.97 -20.31
C LEU A 177 29.30 -54.53 -21.73
N ALA A 178 29.12 -53.68 -22.73
CA ALA A 178 28.99 -54.09 -24.14
C ALA A 178 30.21 -54.89 -24.61
N ARG A 179 31.41 -54.43 -24.23
CA ARG A 179 32.66 -55.13 -24.53
C ARG A 179 32.72 -56.52 -23.90
N ALA A 180 32.30 -56.67 -22.64
CA ALA A 180 32.27 -57.98 -21.98
C ALA A 180 31.21 -58.93 -22.56
N LEU A 181 30.12 -58.39 -23.11
CA LEU A 181 29.08 -59.18 -23.78
C LEU A 181 29.42 -59.57 -25.22
N GLY A 182 30.49 -58.97 -25.79
CA GLY A 182 30.89 -59.11 -27.18
C GLY A 182 29.99 -58.35 -28.16
N THR A 183 29.30 -57.31 -27.69
CA THR A 183 28.35 -56.51 -28.47
C THR A 183 28.96 -55.15 -28.82
N ASP A 184 28.58 -54.58 -29.96
CA ASP A 184 28.99 -53.22 -30.32
C ASP A 184 28.36 -52.19 -29.36
N PRO A 185 29.14 -51.29 -28.72
CA PRO A 185 28.59 -50.25 -27.85
C PRO A 185 27.64 -49.28 -28.53
N GLY A 186 27.55 -49.25 -29.87
CA GLY A 186 26.55 -48.47 -30.61
C GLY A 186 25.22 -49.20 -30.87
N ASN A 187 25.15 -50.52 -30.62
CA ASN A 187 23.96 -51.33 -30.87
C ASN A 187 23.03 -51.36 -29.66
N HIS A 188 22.22 -50.30 -29.51
CA HIS A 188 21.27 -50.15 -28.41
C HIS A 188 20.27 -51.31 -28.30
N ALA A 189 19.88 -51.92 -29.42
CA ALA A 189 18.86 -52.98 -29.45
C ALA A 189 19.34 -54.27 -28.78
N GLU A 190 20.58 -54.67 -29.05
CA GLU A 190 21.14 -55.92 -28.52
C GLU A 190 21.40 -55.84 -27.00
N LEU A 191 21.83 -54.67 -26.51
CA LEU A 191 22.02 -54.45 -25.08
C LEU A 191 20.67 -54.36 -24.33
N ALA A 192 19.66 -53.69 -24.92
CA ALA A 192 18.31 -53.66 -24.37
C ALA A 192 17.71 -55.07 -24.24
N GLU A 193 17.95 -55.92 -25.24
CA GLU A 193 17.52 -57.32 -25.20
C GLU A 193 18.19 -58.08 -24.04
N GLN A 194 19.50 -57.92 -23.82
CA GLN A 194 20.19 -58.56 -22.69
C GLN A 194 19.67 -58.09 -21.33
N ILE A 195 19.36 -56.80 -21.16
CA ILE A 195 18.76 -56.26 -19.91
C ILE A 195 17.35 -56.84 -19.70
N LYS A 196 16.56 -56.96 -20.78
CA LYS A 196 15.24 -57.60 -20.73
C LYS A 196 15.33 -59.08 -20.33
N LEU A 197 16.30 -59.81 -20.86
CA LEU A 197 16.54 -61.21 -20.48
C LEU A 197 16.95 -61.32 -19.01
N LEU A 198 17.83 -60.43 -18.51
CA LEU A 198 18.21 -60.37 -17.09
C LEU A 198 16.97 -60.11 -16.21
N LYS A 199 16.09 -59.19 -16.60
CA LYS A 199 14.85 -58.91 -15.88
C LYS A 199 14.01 -60.17 -15.74
N ASN A 200 13.84 -60.94 -16.82
CA ASN A 200 13.12 -62.20 -16.81
C ASN A 200 13.78 -63.25 -15.90
N ASP A 201 15.11 -63.30 -15.90
CA ASP A 201 15.88 -64.23 -15.05
C ASP A 201 15.69 -63.96 -13.56
N LEU A 202 15.53 -62.69 -13.18
CA LEU A 202 15.47 -62.23 -11.81
C LEU A 202 14.05 -62.16 -11.21
N VAL A 203 12.98 -62.39 -12.00
CA VAL A 203 11.58 -62.38 -11.53
C VAL A 203 11.35 -63.27 -10.31
N ARG A 204 12.07 -64.40 -10.24
CA ARG A 204 11.99 -65.38 -9.15
C ARG A 204 13.25 -65.42 -8.25
N SER A 205 14.24 -64.55 -8.48
CA SER A 205 15.45 -64.48 -7.64
C SER A 205 15.16 -63.73 -6.34
N ASN A 206 15.69 -64.23 -5.21
CA ASN A 206 15.63 -63.57 -3.90
C ASN A 206 16.86 -62.69 -3.60
N SER A 207 17.84 -62.62 -4.51
CA SER A 207 19.04 -61.84 -4.29
C SER A 207 18.76 -60.34 -4.39
N VAL A 208 18.95 -59.63 -3.28
CA VAL A 208 18.77 -58.18 -3.22
C VAL A 208 19.83 -57.46 -4.05
N SER A 209 21.07 -57.97 -4.10
CA SER A 209 22.14 -57.38 -4.91
C SER A 209 21.81 -57.44 -6.39
N GLU A 210 21.41 -58.60 -6.93
CA GLU A 210 21.05 -58.77 -8.34
C GLU A 210 19.92 -57.82 -8.78
N ARG A 211 18.88 -57.66 -7.94
CA ARG A 211 17.77 -56.73 -8.23
C ARG A 211 18.23 -55.27 -8.24
N ARG A 212 19.13 -54.87 -7.35
CA ARG A 212 19.69 -53.51 -7.34
C ARG A 212 20.57 -53.26 -8.57
N ILE A 213 21.34 -54.26 -9.01
CA ILE A 213 22.13 -54.19 -10.24
C ILE A 213 21.19 -53.99 -11.44
N LEU A 214 20.12 -54.77 -11.54
CA LEU A 214 19.11 -54.60 -12.61
C LEU A 214 18.50 -53.20 -12.61
N MET A 215 18.05 -52.70 -11.45
CA MET A 215 17.48 -51.35 -11.35
C MET A 215 18.48 -50.26 -11.74
N SER A 216 19.75 -50.41 -11.36
CA SER A 216 20.79 -49.46 -11.76
C SER A 216 21.05 -49.54 -13.26
N LEU A 217 21.13 -50.74 -13.84
CA LEU A 217 21.32 -50.93 -15.28
C LEU A 217 20.15 -50.40 -16.11
N GLU A 218 18.89 -50.63 -15.71
CA GLU A 218 17.71 -50.07 -16.36
C GLU A 218 17.79 -48.52 -16.35
N ARG A 219 18.10 -47.92 -15.18
CA ARG A 219 18.28 -46.47 -15.04
C ARG A 219 19.42 -45.91 -15.91
N ILE A 220 20.57 -46.58 -15.92
CA ILE A 220 21.75 -46.16 -16.69
C ILE A 220 21.45 -46.27 -18.18
N PHE A 221 20.82 -47.35 -18.60
CA PHE A 221 20.46 -47.59 -20.00
C PHE A 221 19.41 -46.59 -20.49
N ASP A 222 18.37 -46.31 -19.70
CA ASP A 222 17.36 -45.30 -20.03
C ASP A 222 18.00 -43.91 -20.17
N SER A 223 18.94 -43.55 -19.29
CA SER A 223 19.65 -42.27 -19.38
C SER A 223 20.62 -42.19 -20.56
N TRP A 224 21.18 -43.30 -21.01
CA TRP A 224 22.22 -43.35 -22.06
C TRP A 224 21.64 -43.56 -23.46
N SER A 225 20.52 -44.29 -23.57
CA SER A 225 19.80 -44.56 -24.83
C SER A 225 19.06 -43.35 -25.38
N VAL A 226 18.83 -42.33 -24.55
CA VAL A 226 18.43 -41.01 -25.03
C VAL A 226 19.63 -40.42 -25.77
N GLU A 227 19.60 -40.48 -27.10
CA GLU A 227 20.49 -39.66 -27.91
C GLU A 227 20.39 -38.23 -27.37
N PRO A 228 21.52 -37.54 -27.14
CA PRO A 228 21.42 -36.11 -26.96
C PRO A 228 20.67 -35.64 -28.20
N LYS A 229 19.48 -35.08 -28.00
CA LYS A 229 19.03 -34.04 -28.89
C LYS A 229 20.19 -33.06 -28.83
N ILE A 230 21.08 -33.12 -29.83
CA ILE A 230 21.83 -31.96 -30.22
C ILE A 230 20.71 -30.95 -30.27
N VAL A 231 20.72 -29.99 -29.35
CA VAL A 231 19.87 -28.83 -29.49
C VAL A 231 20.50 -28.08 -30.66
N ALA A 232 20.44 -28.68 -31.86
CA ALA A 232 19.93 -27.99 -32.99
C ALA A 232 18.64 -27.41 -32.44
N THR A 233 18.73 -26.15 -32.04
CA THR A 233 17.69 -25.21 -32.37
C THR A 233 17.32 -25.53 -33.82
N ASN A 234 16.39 -26.48 -34.01
CA ASN A 234 15.67 -26.65 -35.25
C ASN A 234 14.87 -25.38 -35.34
N LEU A 235 15.52 -24.40 -35.93
CA LEU A 235 14.92 -23.20 -36.40
C LEU A 235 14.23 -23.64 -37.68
N ASP A 236 12.92 -23.87 -37.62
CA ASP A 236 12.09 -23.90 -38.82
C ASP A 236 12.08 -22.46 -39.38
N PHE A 237 13.18 -22.06 -40.01
CA PHE A 237 13.23 -20.92 -40.91
C PHE A 237 13.14 -21.49 -42.32
N ASP A 238 11.98 -21.33 -42.95
CA ASP A 238 11.74 -21.61 -44.37
C ASP A 238 12.51 -20.61 -45.27
N THR A 239 13.83 -20.53 -45.13
CA THR A 239 14.71 -19.82 -46.06
C THR A 239 15.93 -20.66 -46.39
N GLU A 240 16.24 -20.69 -47.68
CA GLU A 240 17.16 -21.58 -48.40
C GLU A 240 18.52 -21.81 -47.68
N GLU A 241 18.85 -23.10 -47.50
CA GLU A 241 20.15 -23.71 -47.15
C GLU A 241 20.75 -23.49 -45.73
N ASP A 242 20.67 -24.53 -44.88
CA ASP A 242 21.67 -24.97 -43.89
C ASP A 242 22.45 -23.90 -43.05
N ALA A 243 21.77 -23.09 -42.23
CA ALA A 243 22.45 -22.05 -41.45
C ALA A 243 23.13 -22.49 -40.12
N HIS A 244 22.87 -23.69 -39.59
CA HIS A 244 23.56 -24.20 -38.40
C HIS A 244 24.55 -25.30 -38.78
N ILE A 245 25.85 -25.05 -38.62
CA ILE A 245 26.88 -26.04 -38.93
C ILE A 245 26.84 -27.11 -37.83
N PRO A 246 26.43 -28.36 -38.10
CA PRO A 246 26.39 -29.39 -37.07
C PRO A 246 27.81 -29.69 -36.56
N PRO A 247 27.96 -30.08 -35.29
CA PRO A 247 29.27 -30.43 -34.77
C PRO A 247 29.80 -31.66 -35.52
N PHE A 248 31.07 -31.60 -35.96
CA PHE A 248 31.72 -32.76 -36.54
C PHE A 248 31.80 -33.88 -35.51
N LYS A 249 31.73 -35.15 -35.94
CA LYS A 249 31.79 -36.31 -35.03
C LYS A 249 33.00 -36.28 -34.09
N ASN A 250 34.13 -35.78 -34.57
CA ASN A 250 35.37 -35.67 -33.81
C ASN A 250 35.35 -34.57 -32.74
N PHE A 251 34.37 -33.67 -32.77
CA PHE A 251 34.19 -32.61 -31.79
C PHE A 251 33.41 -33.11 -30.57
N ILE A 252 32.67 -34.22 -30.73
CA ILE A 252 31.82 -34.77 -29.69
C ILE A 252 32.62 -35.66 -28.76
N CYS A 253 32.56 -35.39 -27.46
CA CYS A 253 33.15 -36.27 -26.46
C CYS A 253 32.39 -37.61 -26.41
N PRO A 254 33.09 -38.76 -26.49
CA PRO A 254 32.43 -40.07 -26.42
C PRO A 254 31.69 -40.33 -25.09
N LEU A 255 32.09 -39.67 -24.01
CA LEU A 255 31.52 -39.82 -22.66
C LEU A 255 30.30 -38.92 -22.42
N THR A 256 30.41 -37.61 -22.68
CA THR A 256 29.33 -36.63 -22.44
C THR A 256 28.29 -36.63 -23.56
N LYS A 257 28.70 -37.03 -24.77
CA LYS A 257 27.96 -36.91 -26.03
C LYS A 257 27.66 -35.45 -26.43
N GLU A 258 28.49 -34.51 -25.98
CA GLU A 258 28.41 -33.08 -26.28
C GLU A 258 29.70 -32.59 -26.93
N ALA A 259 29.67 -31.44 -27.61
CA ALA A 259 30.87 -30.82 -28.17
C ALA A 259 31.85 -30.47 -27.04
N MET A 260 33.11 -30.87 -27.20
CA MET A 260 34.17 -30.66 -26.23
C MET A 260 34.50 -29.18 -26.08
N LYS A 261 34.63 -28.70 -24.84
CA LYS A 261 35.15 -27.35 -24.54
C LYS A 261 36.65 -27.39 -24.25
N ASP A 262 37.10 -28.45 -23.57
CA ASP A 262 38.51 -28.71 -23.27
C ASP A 262 38.90 -30.13 -23.73
N PRO A 263 39.14 -30.32 -25.05
CA PRO A 263 39.47 -31.62 -25.59
C PRO A 263 40.87 -32.07 -25.16
N VAL A 264 40.97 -33.23 -24.50
CA VAL A 264 42.22 -33.87 -24.07
C VAL A 264 42.40 -35.24 -24.70
N VAL A 265 43.62 -35.54 -25.13
CA VAL A 265 43.99 -36.82 -25.73
C VAL A 265 44.67 -37.71 -24.71
N LEU A 266 44.25 -38.98 -24.67
CA LEU A 266 44.89 -40.03 -23.87
C LEU A 266 45.99 -40.77 -24.64
N GLU A 267 46.78 -41.60 -23.95
CA GLU A 267 47.74 -42.54 -24.56
C GLU A 267 47.08 -43.42 -25.65
N SER A 268 45.80 -43.75 -25.48
CA SER A 268 45.01 -44.54 -26.44
C SER A 268 44.62 -43.79 -27.72
N LEU A 269 45.10 -42.56 -27.93
CA LEU A 269 44.77 -41.67 -29.04
C LEU A 269 43.28 -41.29 -29.16
N GLN A 270 42.52 -41.47 -28.08
CA GLN A 270 41.12 -41.05 -27.99
C GLN A 270 41.04 -39.71 -27.29
N THR A 271 40.14 -38.85 -27.77
CA THR A 271 39.93 -37.51 -27.22
C THR A 271 38.65 -37.46 -26.40
N TYR A 272 38.70 -36.80 -25.26
CA TYR A 272 37.57 -36.60 -24.37
C TYR A 272 37.51 -35.16 -23.86
N GLU A 273 36.37 -34.77 -23.33
CA GLU A 273 36.27 -33.59 -22.47
C GLU A 273 37.05 -33.86 -21.17
N ARG A 274 37.96 -32.95 -20.77
CA ARG A 274 38.85 -33.13 -19.61
C ARG A 274 38.09 -33.53 -18.36
N THR A 275 37.10 -32.73 -18.01
CA THR A 275 36.32 -32.93 -16.77
C THR A 275 35.61 -34.29 -16.73
N ALA A 276 35.17 -34.78 -17.89
CA ALA A 276 34.49 -36.07 -18.01
C ALA A 276 35.43 -37.26 -17.84
N ILE A 277 36.63 -37.19 -18.43
CA ILE A 277 37.61 -38.29 -18.37
C ILE A 277 38.34 -38.34 -17.02
N GLU A 278 38.63 -37.19 -16.41
CA GLU A 278 39.17 -37.12 -15.04
C GLU A 278 38.24 -37.79 -14.04
N TYR A 279 36.93 -37.49 -14.15
CA TYR A 279 35.93 -38.10 -13.29
C TYR A 279 35.83 -39.63 -13.50
N TRP A 280 36.00 -40.11 -14.73
CA TRP A 280 36.07 -41.55 -15.01
C TRP A 280 37.31 -42.21 -14.38
N PHE A 281 38.48 -41.57 -14.44
CA PHE A 281 39.68 -42.09 -13.81
C PHE A 281 39.53 -42.15 -12.28
N GLN A 282 39.00 -41.10 -11.68
CA GLN A 282 38.70 -41.09 -10.26
C GLN A 282 37.75 -42.24 -9.89
N ARG A 283 36.69 -42.46 -10.69
CA ARG A 283 35.75 -43.58 -10.49
C ARG A 283 36.45 -44.93 -10.53
N CYS A 284 37.34 -45.16 -11.50
CA CYS A 284 38.10 -46.42 -11.60
C CYS A 284 38.94 -46.66 -10.34
N ILE A 285 39.67 -45.64 -9.87
CA ILE A 285 40.53 -45.74 -8.69
C ILE A 285 39.71 -46.07 -7.43
N GLU A 286 38.56 -45.40 -7.25
CA GLU A 286 37.66 -45.65 -6.11
C GLU A 286 37.04 -47.06 -6.13
N ASP A 287 36.82 -47.62 -7.32
CA ASP A 287 36.33 -49.00 -7.48
C ASP A 287 37.46 -50.04 -7.34
N GLY A 288 38.70 -49.62 -7.08
CA GLY A 288 39.86 -50.50 -6.88
C GLY A 288 40.38 -51.12 -8.18
N ARG A 289 40.10 -50.50 -9.32
CA ARG A 289 40.49 -50.96 -10.67
C ARG A 289 41.45 -49.99 -11.34
N ASP A 290 42.30 -50.52 -12.21
CA ASP A 290 43.17 -49.69 -13.02
C ASP A 290 42.35 -48.82 -13.99
N PRO A 291 42.70 -47.53 -14.17
CA PRO A 291 42.02 -46.67 -15.12
C PRO A 291 42.15 -47.17 -16.55
N THR A 292 41.02 -47.26 -17.23
CA THR A 292 40.95 -47.70 -18.62
C THR A 292 40.50 -46.58 -19.52
N CYS A 293 40.91 -46.64 -20.78
CA CYS A 293 40.26 -45.85 -21.83
C CYS A 293 38.82 -46.37 -22.03
N PRO A 294 37.78 -45.53 -21.86
CA PRO A 294 36.38 -45.95 -21.98
C PRO A 294 36.04 -46.60 -23.32
N VAL A 295 36.57 -46.05 -24.42
CA VAL A 295 36.28 -46.54 -25.78
C VAL A 295 37.06 -47.82 -26.08
N THR A 296 38.37 -47.83 -25.86
CA THR A 296 39.22 -48.97 -26.27
C THR A 296 39.28 -50.11 -25.23
N GLY A 297 38.94 -49.83 -23.97
CA GLY A 297 39.09 -50.77 -22.86
C GLY A 297 40.54 -51.02 -22.43
N GLN A 298 41.50 -50.32 -23.04
CA GLN A 298 42.93 -50.45 -22.73
C GLN A 298 43.23 -49.87 -21.34
N VAL A 299 43.92 -50.64 -20.50
CA VAL A 299 44.49 -50.15 -19.23
C VAL A 299 45.59 -49.15 -19.53
N LEU A 300 45.47 -47.95 -18.97
CA LEU A 300 46.38 -46.85 -19.23
C LEU A 300 47.60 -46.95 -18.33
N LYS A 301 48.81 -46.77 -18.89
CA LYS A 301 50.06 -46.78 -18.11
C LYS A 301 50.33 -45.43 -17.46
N SER A 302 49.80 -44.37 -18.05
CA SER A 302 49.86 -43.00 -17.54
C SER A 302 48.47 -42.35 -17.62
N LEU A 303 48.13 -41.56 -16.61
CA LEU A 303 46.92 -40.73 -16.58
C LEU A 303 47.16 -39.31 -17.09
N GLU A 304 48.35 -39.06 -17.66
CA GLU A 304 48.67 -37.77 -18.28
C GLU A 304 47.73 -37.50 -19.46
N GLN A 305 47.04 -36.38 -19.38
CA GLN A 305 46.11 -35.89 -20.40
C GLN A 305 46.76 -34.75 -21.16
N LYS A 306 47.00 -34.95 -22.45
CA LYS A 306 47.59 -33.91 -23.31
C LYS A 306 46.48 -33.06 -23.91
N PRO A 307 46.48 -31.72 -23.73
CA PRO A 307 45.51 -30.85 -24.40
C PRO A 307 45.59 -31.01 -25.92
N ASN A 308 44.44 -31.19 -26.58
CA ASN A 308 44.35 -31.21 -28.03
C ASN A 308 44.15 -29.79 -28.55
N ILE A 309 45.21 -28.98 -28.54
CA ILE A 309 45.13 -27.54 -28.89
C ILE A 309 44.57 -27.34 -30.30
N GLY A 310 44.95 -28.19 -31.27
CA GLY A 310 44.45 -28.10 -32.64
C GLY A 310 42.94 -28.35 -32.74
N LEU A 311 42.44 -29.37 -32.03
CA LEU A 311 40.99 -29.64 -31.99
C LEU A 311 40.24 -28.57 -31.20
N ALA A 312 40.81 -28.07 -30.09
CA ALA A 312 40.23 -26.97 -29.33
C ALA A 312 40.03 -25.73 -30.22
N GLY A 313 41.07 -25.33 -30.98
CA GLY A 313 40.98 -24.23 -31.93
C GLY A 313 39.97 -24.47 -33.06
N ALA A 314 39.88 -25.70 -33.59
CA ALA A 314 38.89 -26.05 -34.61
C ALA A 314 37.45 -26.00 -34.08
N ILE A 315 37.22 -26.44 -32.84
CA ILE A 315 35.91 -26.34 -32.17
C ILE A 315 35.57 -24.87 -31.90
N GLU A 316 36.52 -24.08 -31.41
CA GLU A 316 36.33 -22.65 -31.16
C GLU A 316 35.99 -21.89 -32.45
N GLU A 317 36.68 -22.19 -33.55
CA GLU A 317 36.39 -21.61 -34.86
C GLU A 317 34.99 -22.00 -35.37
N TRP A 318 34.58 -23.26 -35.15
CA TRP A 318 33.22 -23.73 -35.46
C TRP A 318 32.15 -23.01 -34.63
N VAL A 319 32.35 -22.88 -33.32
CA VAL A 319 31.48 -22.09 -32.43
C VAL A 319 31.38 -20.65 -32.92
N THR A 320 32.53 -20.03 -33.21
CA THR A 320 32.65 -18.65 -33.69
C THR A 320 31.87 -18.43 -35.00
N ARG A 321 31.95 -19.37 -35.95
CA ARG A 321 31.18 -19.33 -37.20
C ARG A 321 29.68 -19.45 -36.96
N ASN A 322 29.24 -20.38 -36.12
CA ASN A 322 27.82 -20.52 -35.79
C ASN A 322 27.27 -19.25 -35.12
N ILE A 323 28.04 -18.63 -34.22
CA ILE A 323 27.70 -17.33 -33.62
C ILE A 323 27.56 -16.25 -34.71
N ASP A 324 28.50 -16.17 -35.67
CA ASP A 324 28.42 -15.20 -36.76
C ASP A 324 27.19 -15.40 -37.64
N ILE A 325 26.79 -16.64 -37.89
CA ILE A 325 25.60 -16.94 -38.68
C ILE A 325 24.34 -16.46 -37.94
N HIS A 326 24.23 -16.74 -36.64
CA HIS A 326 23.12 -16.25 -35.82
C HIS A 326 23.08 -14.72 -35.73
N ILE A 327 24.23 -14.06 -35.59
CA ILE A 327 24.32 -12.60 -35.59
C ILE A 327 23.87 -12.03 -36.94
N LYS A 328 24.35 -12.58 -38.07
CA LYS A 328 23.95 -12.14 -39.42
C LYS A 328 22.46 -12.31 -39.67
N SER A 329 21.91 -13.47 -39.32
CA SER A 329 20.46 -13.73 -39.40
C SER A 329 19.67 -12.74 -38.52
N THR A 330 20.14 -12.46 -37.30
CA THR A 330 19.52 -11.46 -36.41
C THR A 330 19.51 -10.07 -37.04
N VAL A 331 20.65 -9.63 -37.60
CA VAL A 331 20.75 -8.33 -38.27
C VAL A 331 19.81 -8.25 -39.46
N GLN A 332 19.74 -9.30 -40.29
CA GLN A 332 18.83 -9.36 -41.44
C GLN A 332 17.37 -9.18 -41.01
N HIS A 333 16.89 -9.99 -40.05
CA HIS A 333 15.50 -9.97 -39.62
C HIS A 333 15.08 -8.71 -38.83
N LEU A 334 16.00 -8.11 -38.07
CA LEU A 334 15.70 -6.89 -37.31
C LEU A 334 15.89 -5.60 -38.12
N SER A 335 16.56 -5.67 -39.28
CA SER A 335 16.77 -4.51 -40.16
C SER A 335 15.71 -4.36 -41.24
N GLU A 336 14.86 -5.37 -41.47
CA GLU A 336 13.78 -5.31 -42.46
C GLU A 336 12.66 -4.33 -42.04
N ASP A 337 12.14 -3.56 -43.01
CA ASP A 337 11.10 -2.54 -42.79
C ASP A 337 9.78 -3.10 -42.22
N SER A 338 9.53 -4.40 -42.43
CA SER A 338 8.39 -5.12 -41.85
C SER A 338 8.90 -6.08 -40.78
N LEU A 339 8.53 -5.80 -39.52
CA LEU A 339 8.92 -6.65 -38.40
C LEU A 339 8.43 -8.10 -38.62
N PRO A 340 9.30 -9.10 -38.43
CA PRO A 340 8.93 -10.50 -38.55
C PRO A 340 7.92 -10.93 -37.48
N SER A 341 7.37 -12.14 -37.59
CA SER A 341 6.36 -12.64 -36.66
C SER A 341 6.83 -12.54 -35.19
N PRO A 342 5.92 -12.33 -34.22
CA PRO A 342 6.30 -12.25 -32.81
C PRO A 342 7.06 -13.48 -32.30
N GLU A 343 6.75 -14.69 -32.80
CA GLU A 343 7.51 -15.90 -32.46
C GLU A 343 8.94 -15.86 -33.00
N CYS A 344 9.14 -15.36 -34.22
CA CYS A 344 10.47 -15.21 -34.82
C CYS A 344 11.34 -14.25 -33.99
N ILE A 345 10.81 -13.07 -33.63
CA ILE A 345 11.56 -12.10 -32.82
C ILE A 345 11.87 -12.69 -31.43
N HIS A 346 10.94 -13.45 -30.85
CA HIS A 346 11.18 -14.12 -29.57
C HIS A 346 12.37 -15.09 -29.65
N GLN A 347 12.44 -15.91 -30.69
CA GLN A 347 13.54 -16.85 -30.91
C GLN A 347 14.87 -16.12 -31.16
N ILE A 348 14.86 -15.04 -31.96
CA ILE A 348 16.05 -14.21 -32.21
C ILE A 348 16.61 -13.66 -30.90
N LEU A 349 15.77 -13.04 -30.06
CA LEU A 349 16.18 -12.48 -28.78
C LEU A 349 16.73 -13.54 -27.83
N ASP A 350 16.12 -14.74 -27.82
CA ASP A 350 16.59 -15.88 -27.03
C ASP A 350 17.95 -16.40 -27.50
N ASN A 351 18.19 -16.43 -28.81
CA ASN A 351 19.48 -16.84 -29.36
C ASN A 351 20.58 -15.84 -28.98
N ILE A 352 20.33 -14.53 -29.12
CA ILE A 352 21.29 -13.50 -28.71
C ILE A 352 21.56 -13.55 -27.20
N TYR A 353 20.52 -13.75 -26.37
CA TYR A 353 20.69 -13.93 -24.95
C TYR A 353 21.56 -15.16 -24.62
N LYS A 354 21.27 -16.32 -25.23
CA LYS A 354 22.06 -17.54 -25.04
C LYS A 354 23.52 -17.35 -25.43
N ILE A 355 23.78 -16.76 -26.60
CA ILE A 355 25.15 -16.47 -27.06
C ILE A 355 25.86 -15.57 -26.05
N SER A 356 25.20 -14.51 -25.56
CA SER A 356 25.78 -13.59 -24.58
C SER A 356 26.10 -14.25 -23.22
N GLU A 357 25.30 -15.22 -22.77
CA GLU A 357 25.54 -15.93 -21.51
C GLU A 357 26.53 -17.10 -21.65
N GLU A 358 26.42 -17.92 -22.70
CA GLU A 358 27.26 -19.09 -22.94
C GLU A 358 28.65 -18.71 -23.49
N HIS A 359 28.73 -17.60 -24.23
CA HIS A 359 29.95 -17.07 -24.83
C HIS A 359 30.12 -15.57 -24.53
N PRO A 360 30.45 -15.18 -23.28
CA PRO A 360 30.61 -13.78 -22.88
C PRO A 360 31.60 -12.98 -23.74
N SER A 361 32.66 -13.63 -24.22
CA SER A 361 33.65 -13.04 -25.12
C SER A 361 33.08 -12.67 -26.49
N SER A 362 31.89 -13.14 -26.86
CA SER A 362 31.26 -12.82 -28.15
C SER A 362 30.35 -11.59 -28.09
N ARG A 363 30.14 -10.97 -26.91
CA ARG A 363 29.30 -9.76 -26.77
C ARG A 363 29.76 -8.61 -27.65
N TYR A 364 31.08 -8.39 -27.77
CA TYR A 364 31.61 -7.35 -28.66
C TYR A 364 31.20 -7.58 -30.12
N ARG A 365 31.08 -8.83 -30.58
CA ARG A 365 30.66 -9.16 -31.95
C ARG A 365 29.19 -8.83 -32.17
N ILE A 366 28.34 -9.11 -31.17
CA ILE A 366 26.91 -8.76 -31.18
C ILE A 366 26.76 -7.22 -31.23
N ARG A 367 27.53 -6.51 -30.40
CA ARG A 367 27.57 -5.05 -30.34
C ARG A 367 28.03 -4.43 -31.66
N ASP A 368 29.18 -4.86 -32.18
CA ASP A 368 29.81 -4.31 -33.38
C ASP A 368 28.98 -4.59 -34.64
N ALA A 369 28.20 -5.68 -34.65
CA ALA A 369 27.21 -5.96 -35.68
C ALA A 369 25.95 -5.07 -35.59
N GLY A 370 25.84 -4.19 -34.59
CA GLY A 370 24.73 -3.25 -34.41
C GLY A 370 23.47 -3.85 -33.78
N VAL A 371 23.51 -5.10 -33.31
CA VAL A 371 22.32 -5.82 -32.79
C VAL A 371 21.72 -5.11 -31.59
N VAL A 372 22.54 -4.56 -30.67
CA VAL A 372 22.07 -3.80 -29.50
C VAL A 372 21.19 -2.62 -29.92
N VAL A 373 21.61 -1.87 -30.95
CA VAL A 373 20.88 -0.71 -31.48
C VAL A 373 19.58 -1.16 -32.14
N LEU A 374 19.61 -2.25 -32.90
CA LEU A 374 18.42 -2.83 -33.55
C LEU A 374 17.36 -3.25 -32.52
N ILE A 375 17.76 -3.90 -31.42
CA ILE A 375 16.84 -4.28 -30.33
C ILE A 375 16.20 -3.03 -29.71
N ILE A 376 16.98 -1.97 -29.46
CA ILE A 376 16.47 -0.71 -28.90
C ILE A 376 15.49 -0.03 -29.87
N ASN A 377 15.82 0.02 -31.16
CA ASN A 377 14.95 0.62 -32.17
C ASN A 377 13.64 -0.15 -32.34
N MET A 378 13.69 -1.49 -32.26
CA MET A 378 12.52 -2.35 -32.24
C MET A 378 11.60 -2.04 -31.03
N LEU A 379 12.17 -1.83 -29.84
CA LEU A 379 11.41 -1.40 -28.67
C LEU A 379 10.81 0.02 -28.81
N LYS A 380 11.54 0.96 -29.43
CA LYS A 380 11.06 2.33 -29.69
C LYS A 380 9.86 2.33 -30.66
N ASN A 381 10.03 1.69 -31.81
CA ASN A 381 9.09 1.75 -32.92
C ASN A 381 7.81 0.95 -32.65
N SER A 382 7.88 -0.11 -31.83
CA SER A 382 6.75 -1.01 -31.59
C SER A 382 6.13 -0.89 -30.19
N SER A 383 6.50 0.13 -29.41
CA SER A 383 6.11 0.30 -28.00
C SER A 383 4.60 0.15 -27.67
N LYS A 384 3.69 0.44 -28.61
CA LYS A 384 2.23 0.27 -28.45
C LYS A 384 1.69 -1.11 -28.82
N ASN A 385 2.38 -1.83 -29.72
CA ASN A 385 1.91 -3.10 -30.29
C ASN A 385 2.71 -4.31 -29.77
N ILE A 386 3.85 -4.06 -29.10
CA ILE A 386 4.71 -5.10 -28.57
C ILE A 386 4.11 -5.67 -27.27
N GLY A 387 3.84 -6.97 -27.27
CA GLY A 387 3.35 -7.70 -26.10
C GLY A 387 4.38 -7.70 -24.96
N SER A 388 3.90 -7.81 -23.72
CA SER A 388 4.74 -7.82 -22.51
C SER A 388 5.80 -8.94 -22.54
N GLN A 389 5.49 -10.09 -23.16
CA GLN A 389 6.45 -11.19 -23.33
C GLN A 389 7.66 -10.80 -24.18
N LEU A 390 7.46 -10.04 -25.27
CA LEU A 390 8.57 -9.63 -26.13
C LEU A 390 9.41 -8.53 -25.47
N ARG A 391 8.78 -7.59 -24.75
CA ARG A 391 9.51 -6.62 -23.90
C ARG A 391 10.35 -7.30 -22.86
N THR A 392 9.79 -8.30 -22.18
CA THR A 392 10.50 -9.11 -21.18
C THR A 392 11.76 -9.72 -21.79
N LYS A 393 11.65 -10.35 -22.96
CA LYS A 393 12.81 -10.95 -23.65
C LYS A 393 13.82 -9.91 -24.10
N ALA A 394 13.38 -8.80 -24.70
CA ALA A 394 14.28 -7.74 -25.14
C ALA A 394 15.05 -7.12 -23.96
N LEU A 395 14.37 -6.82 -22.85
CA LEU A 395 15.00 -6.30 -21.64
C LEU A 395 15.95 -7.31 -21.00
N MET A 396 15.61 -8.59 -21.00
CA MET A 396 16.49 -9.68 -20.54
C MET A 396 17.77 -9.77 -21.40
N THR A 397 17.63 -9.70 -22.72
CA THR A 397 18.77 -9.71 -23.65
C THR A 397 19.64 -8.46 -23.48
N LEU A 398 19.03 -7.26 -23.36
CA LEU A 398 19.76 -6.02 -23.10
C LEU A 398 20.48 -6.06 -21.74
N LEU A 399 19.87 -6.62 -20.69
CA LEU A 399 20.52 -6.81 -19.39
C LEU A 399 21.73 -7.74 -19.47
N SER A 400 21.64 -8.81 -20.26
CA SER A 400 22.79 -9.70 -20.50
C SER A 400 23.91 -8.98 -21.25
N MET A 401 23.56 -8.19 -22.26
CA MET A 401 24.51 -7.39 -23.05
C MET A 401 25.14 -6.26 -22.23
N ALA A 402 24.45 -5.70 -21.23
CA ALA A 402 24.97 -4.63 -20.38
C ALA A 402 26.16 -5.07 -19.49
N LYS A 403 26.40 -6.38 -19.34
CA LYS A 403 27.61 -6.93 -18.71
C LYS A 403 28.90 -6.62 -19.51
N ASP A 404 28.78 -6.14 -20.74
CA ASP A 404 29.86 -5.55 -21.53
C ASP A 404 29.78 -4.02 -21.45
N GLU A 405 30.81 -3.36 -20.93
CA GLU A 405 30.79 -1.91 -20.65
C GLU A 405 30.57 -1.07 -21.92
N ASP A 406 31.23 -1.40 -23.03
CA ASP A 406 31.01 -0.70 -24.30
C ASP A 406 29.58 -0.88 -24.83
N SER A 407 28.98 -2.06 -24.64
CA SER A 407 27.58 -2.30 -24.97
C SER A 407 26.66 -1.45 -24.09
N LYS A 408 26.95 -1.34 -22.79
CA LYS A 408 26.23 -0.49 -21.84
C LYS A 408 26.30 0.99 -22.24
N LEU A 409 27.49 1.50 -22.57
CA LEU A 409 27.68 2.85 -23.11
C LEU A 409 26.81 3.06 -24.36
N LYS A 410 26.84 2.11 -25.30
CA LYS A 410 26.04 2.20 -26.53
C LYS A 410 24.54 2.21 -26.25
N MET A 411 24.06 1.40 -25.31
CA MET A 411 22.64 1.42 -24.92
C MET A 411 22.19 2.77 -24.36
N LEU A 412 23.06 3.42 -23.58
CA LEU A 412 22.77 4.69 -22.92
C LEU A 412 22.78 5.86 -23.90
N GLU A 413 23.65 5.84 -24.91
CA GLU A 413 23.60 6.74 -26.07
C GLU A 413 22.28 6.61 -26.82
N GLU A 414 21.81 5.38 -27.05
CA GLU A 414 20.58 5.10 -27.78
C GLU A 414 19.31 5.33 -26.94
N GLY A 415 19.41 5.78 -25.69
CA GLY A 415 18.26 6.17 -24.86
C GLY A 415 17.47 5.00 -24.26
N VAL A 416 18.14 3.88 -23.95
CA VAL A 416 17.50 2.71 -23.32
C VAL A 416 16.84 3.03 -21.97
N THR A 417 17.32 4.05 -21.24
CA THR A 417 16.84 4.44 -19.92
C THR A 417 15.33 4.68 -19.90
N ARG A 418 14.84 5.45 -20.88
CA ARG A 418 13.41 5.73 -21.03
C ARG A 418 12.59 4.47 -21.31
N LEU A 419 13.13 3.52 -22.08
CA LEU A 419 12.47 2.24 -22.38
C LEU A 419 12.40 1.36 -21.13
N ALA A 420 13.48 1.32 -20.34
CA ALA A 420 13.50 0.58 -19.08
C ALA A 420 12.50 1.17 -18.07
N ILE A 421 12.41 2.51 -17.95
CA ILE A 421 11.40 3.16 -17.11
C ILE A 421 9.98 2.82 -17.56
N HIS A 422 9.73 2.79 -18.87
CA HIS A 422 8.43 2.36 -19.41
C HIS A 422 8.13 0.88 -19.07
N GLY A 423 9.15 0.03 -19.04
CA GLY A 423 9.05 -1.37 -18.61
C GLY A 423 8.58 -1.54 -17.15
N LEU A 424 8.77 -0.54 -16.28
CA LEU A 424 8.27 -0.57 -14.89
C LEU A 424 6.74 -0.53 -14.80
N ILE A 425 6.06 -0.04 -15.85
CA ILE A 425 4.59 -0.04 -15.98
C ILE A 425 4.09 -1.38 -16.57
N GLY A 426 5.00 -2.31 -16.89
CA GLY A 426 4.68 -3.61 -17.46
C GLY A 426 3.69 -4.42 -16.62
N SER A 427 2.77 -5.11 -17.28
CA SER A 427 1.79 -5.98 -16.63
C SER A 427 2.40 -7.28 -16.08
N SER A 428 3.54 -7.70 -16.62
CA SER A 428 4.28 -8.88 -16.19
C SER A 428 5.32 -8.53 -15.12
N ASP A 429 5.37 -9.31 -14.04
CA ASP A 429 6.39 -9.19 -12.99
C ASP A 429 7.81 -9.33 -13.55
N LYS A 430 8.00 -10.24 -14.53
CA LYS A 430 9.30 -10.43 -15.18
C LYS A 430 9.72 -9.22 -16.01
N GLU A 431 8.77 -8.54 -16.62
CA GLU A 431 9.07 -7.31 -17.37
C GLU A 431 9.57 -6.22 -16.43
N ARG A 432 8.85 -6.00 -15.32
CA ARG A 432 9.25 -5.05 -14.27
C ARG A 432 10.60 -5.43 -13.65
N GLU A 433 10.82 -6.73 -13.43
CA GLU A 433 12.06 -7.27 -12.87
C GLU A 433 13.28 -7.00 -13.76
N TYR A 434 13.21 -7.30 -15.05
CA TYR A 434 14.34 -7.04 -15.95
C TYR A 434 14.54 -5.54 -16.19
N ALA A 435 13.45 -4.76 -16.26
CA ALA A 435 13.51 -3.31 -16.34
C ALA A 435 14.24 -2.69 -15.14
N VAL A 436 13.85 -3.06 -13.91
CA VAL A 436 14.47 -2.54 -12.70
C VAL A 436 15.90 -3.03 -12.54
N LYS A 437 16.23 -4.28 -12.90
CA LYS A 437 17.61 -4.79 -12.90
C LYS A 437 18.51 -4.05 -13.89
N LEU A 438 17.99 -3.71 -15.07
CA LEU A 438 18.73 -2.93 -16.06
C LEU A 438 19.01 -1.51 -15.56
N LEU A 439 18.01 -0.85 -14.96
CA LEU A 439 18.21 0.46 -14.32
C LEU A 439 19.18 0.39 -13.14
N LEU A 440 19.15 -0.69 -12.36
CA LEU A 440 20.08 -0.92 -11.27
C LEU A 440 21.52 -1.05 -11.78
N ASP A 441 21.73 -1.76 -12.88
CA ASP A 441 23.05 -1.86 -13.50
C ASP A 441 23.57 -0.49 -13.96
N PHE A 442 22.72 0.33 -14.58
CA PHE A 442 23.10 1.70 -14.97
C PHE A 442 23.34 2.63 -13.78
N SER A 443 22.63 2.42 -12.67
CA SER A 443 22.77 3.23 -11.45
C SER A 443 24.09 3.03 -10.69
N SER A 444 25.01 2.20 -11.18
CA SER A 444 26.37 2.13 -10.63
C SER A 444 27.19 3.40 -10.89
N ASP A 445 26.79 4.17 -11.91
CA ASP A 445 27.42 5.43 -12.31
C ASP A 445 26.58 6.63 -11.85
N GLU A 446 27.22 7.67 -11.34
CA GLU A 446 26.57 8.87 -10.82
C GLU A 446 25.88 9.67 -11.95
N ASP A 447 26.53 9.80 -13.11
CA ASP A 447 25.98 10.55 -14.26
C ASP A 447 24.69 9.90 -14.76
N TYR A 448 24.64 8.56 -14.75
CA TYR A 448 23.45 7.83 -15.15
C TYR A 448 22.35 7.84 -14.10
N CYS A 449 22.69 7.89 -12.81
CA CYS A 449 21.69 8.12 -11.78
C CYS A 449 21.00 9.48 -11.96
N ALA A 450 21.75 10.54 -12.24
CA ALA A 450 21.18 11.86 -12.56
C ALA A 450 20.28 11.81 -13.80
N LYS A 451 20.73 11.11 -14.87
CA LYS A 451 19.92 10.88 -16.06
C LYS A 451 18.61 10.17 -15.74
N ILE A 452 18.63 9.06 -14.99
CA ILE A 452 17.43 8.32 -14.60
C ILE A 452 16.50 9.19 -13.75
N ALA A 453 17.03 9.95 -12.77
CA ALA A 453 16.22 10.82 -11.91
C ALA A 453 15.52 11.95 -12.68
N SER A 454 16.15 12.44 -13.76
CA SER A 454 15.59 13.45 -14.65
C SER A 454 14.49 12.93 -15.60
N GLU A 455 14.40 11.62 -15.80
CA GLU A 455 13.42 11.02 -16.70
C GLU A 455 12.00 11.08 -16.12
N LYS A 456 11.06 11.52 -16.96
CA LYS A 456 9.69 11.79 -16.51
C LYS A 456 9.02 10.53 -15.97
N GLY A 457 8.57 10.60 -14.72
CA GLY A 457 7.86 9.53 -14.04
C GLY A 457 8.75 8.44 -13.43
N ALA A 458 10.07 8.47 -13.65
CA ALA A 458 10.99 7.46 -13.13
C ALA A 458 10.92 7.34 -11.60
N LEU A 459 11.11 8.47 -10.89
CA LEU A 459 11.13 8.49 -9.43
C LEU A 459 9.77 8.13 -8.80
N VAL A 460 8.66 8.48 -9.46
CA VAL A 460 7.31 8.13 -9.00
C VAL A 460 7.08 6.61 -9.13
N LEU A 461 7.46 6.01 -10.26
CA LEU A 461 7.32 4.58 -10.49
C LEU A 461 8.23 3.76 -9.57
N LEU A 462 9.48 4.19 -9.40
CA LEU A 462 10.42 3.57 -8.47
C LEU A 462 9.95 3.70 -7.02
N SER A 463 9.46 4.88 -6.60
CA SER A 463 8.96 5.09 -5.23
C SER A 463 7.71 4.26 -4.95
N SER A 464 6.79 4.18 -5.92
CA SER A 464 5.59 3.34 -5.82
C SER A 464 5.96 1.86 -5.69
N MET A 465 6.90 1.37 -6.52
CA MET A 465 7.36 -0.01 -6.48
C MET A 465 8.12 -0.35 -5.20
N ALA A 466 8.95 0.57 -4.70
CA ALA A 466 9.64 0.42 -3.41
C ALA A 466 8.65 0.34 -2.24
N GLY A 467 7.55 1.09 -2.29
CA GLY A 467 6.48 1.03 -1.28
C GLY A 467 5.56 -0.18 -1.39
N ASN A 468 5.64 -0.96 -2.48
CA ASN A 468 4.78 -2.12 -2.68
C ASN A 468 5.32 -3.37 -1.96
N LEU A 469 4.75 -3.66 -0.79
CA LEU A 469 5.13 -4.80 0.04
C LEU A 469 4.69 -6.17 -0.53
N GLU A 470 3.84 -6.21 -1.55
CA GLU A 470 3.38 -7.46 -2.18
C GLU A 470 4.49 -8.16 -2.98
N HIS A 471 5.48 -7.40 -3.47
CA HIS A 471 6.60 -7.91 -4.24
C HIS A 471 7.95 -7.49 -3.64
N PRO A 472 8.41 -8.16 -2.55
CA PRO A 472 9.62 -7.74 -1.82
C PRO A 472 10.89 -7.68 -2.66
N SER A 473 11.05 -8.57 -3.66
CA SER A 473 12.22 -8.55 -4.55
C SER A 473 12.28 -7.28 -5.40
N LEU A 474 11.16 -6.88 -6.00
CA LEU A 474 11.06 -5.65 -6.79
C LEU A 474 11.18 -4.41 -5.92
N SER A 475 10.54 -4.43 -4.74
CA SER A 475 10.64 -3.36 -3.75
C SER A 475 12.09 -3.12 -3.34
N ASN A 476 12.84 -4.17 -3.00
CA ASN A 476 14.26 -4.08 -2.63
C ASN A 476 15.14 -3.54 -3.77
N LEU A 477 14.91 -3.99 -5.02
CA LEU A 477 15.65 -3.50 -6.18
C LEU A 477 15.37 -2.01 -6.46
N ALA A 478 14.10 -1.60 -6.38
CA ALA A 478 13.71 -0.21 -6.58
C ALA A 478 14.27 0.70 -5.46
N GLU A 479 14.21 0.24 -4.21
CA GLU A 479 14.76 0.97 -3.07
C GLU A 479 16.29 1.12 -3.15
N GLU A 480 17.01 0.11 -3.64
CA GLU A 480 18.45 0.19 -3.87
C GLU A 480 18.80 1.26 -4.92
N ILE A 481 18.06 1.32 -6.04
CA ILE A 481 18.24 2.38 -7.06
C ILE A 481 18.01 3.76 -6.45
N LEU A 482 16.92 3.92 -5.70
CA LEU A 482 16.59 5.18 -5.05
C LEU A 482 17.70 5.59 -4.08
N LYS A 483 18.16 4.70 -3.20
CA LYS A 483 19.28 4.97 -2.28
C LYS A 483 20.56 5.41 -2.96
N ARG A 484 20.86 4.91 -4.17
CA ARG A 484 22.00 5.39 -4.97
C ARG A 484 21.76 6.82 -5.46
N MET A 485 20.55 7.12 -5.94
CA MET A 485 20.17 8.48 -6.36
C MET A 485 20.15 9.48 -5.21
N GLU A 486 19.79 9.08 -3.99
CA GLU A 486 19.73 9.94 -2.79
C GLU A 486 21.10 10.51 -2.39
N LYS A 487 22.19 9.87 -2.81
CA LYS A 487 23.56 10.33 -2.57
C LYS A 487 23.96 11.51 -3.47
N ILE A 488 23.29 11.66 -4.61
CA ILE A 488 23.63 12.67 -5.62
C ILE A 488 22.89 13.97 -5.32
N GLU A 489 23.64 15.07 -5.23
CA GLU A 489 23.10 16.38 -4.84
C GLU A 489 22.06 16.90 -5.83
N ASP A 490 22.35 16.78 -7.13
CA ASP A 490 21.49 17.25 -8.21
C ASP A 490 20.12 16.55 -8.29
N ASN A 491 19.96 15.42 -7.58
CA ASN A 491 18.72 14.63 -7.57
C ASN A 491 17.75 15.01 -6.45
N VAL A 492 18.20 15.79 -5.46
CA VAL A 492 17.43 16.04 -4.23
C VAL A 492 16.09 16.72 -4.52
N HIS A 493 16.08 17.68 -5.46
CA HIS A 493 14.85 18.37 -5.87
C HIS A 493 13.83 17.41 -6.48
N GLN A 494 14.27 16.55 -7.40
CA GLN A 494 13.43 15.60 -8.14
C GLN A 494 12.90 14.52 -7.18
N LEU A 495 13.73 14.05 -6.25
CA LEU A 495 13.34 13.10 -5.21
C LEU A 495 12.27 13.69 -4.29
N ALA A 496 12.47 14.93 -3.82
CA ALA A 496 11.48 15.63 -3.01
C ALA A 496 10.17 15.86 -3.80
N ALA A 497 10.25 16.19 -5.09
CA ALA A 497 9.07 16.34 -5.96
C ALA A 497 8.30 15.02 -6.16
N ALA A 498 8.99 13.88 -6.04
CA ALA A 498 8.37 12.54 -6.03
C ALA A 498 7.86 12.11 -4.64
N GLY A 499 7.94 12.98 -3.62
CA GLY A 499 7.48 12.71 -2.24
C GLY A 499 8.53 12.06 -1.33
N ARG A 500 9.76 11.86 -1.81
CA ARG A 500 10.89 11.32 -1.02
C ARG A 500 11.63 12.49 -0.35
N PHE A 501 11.14 12.95 0.79
CA PHE A 501 11.69 14.13 1.48
C PHE A 501 12.93 13.86 2.33
N GLN A 502 13.23 12.60 2.69
CA GLN A 502 14.35 12.27 3.58
C GLN A 502 15.73 12.78 3.12
N PRO A 503 16.11 12.69 1.83
CA PRO A 503 17.38 13.24 1.35
C PRO A 503 17.49 14.76 1.50
N LEU A 504 16.37 15.46 1.30
CA LEU A 504 16.25 16.90 1.49
C LEU A 504 16.34 17.25 2.98
N LEU A 505 15.59 16.54 3.83
CA LEU A 505 15.55 16.78 5.28
C LEU A 505 16.89 16.51 5.94
N THR A 506 17.59 15.46 5.54
CA THR A 506 18.94 15.15 6.03
C THR A 506 19.89 16.31 5.73
N ARG A 507 19.88 16.83 4.50
CA ARG A 507 20.70 17.98 4.09
C ARG A 507 20.28 19.29 4.77
N LEU A 508 18.98 19.48 4.99
CA LEU A 508 18.48 20.64 5.74
C LEU A 508 18.91 20.61 7.20
N CYS A 509 18.91 19.44 7.85
CA CYS A 509 19.23 19.32 9.27
C CYS A 509 20.73 19.25 9.55
N GLU A 510 21.48 18.53 8.71
CA GLU A 510 22.88 18.18 8.96
C GLU A 510 23.87 18.93 8.05
N GLY A 511 23.40 19.56 6.96
CA GLY A 511 24.25 20.23 5.98
C GLY A 511 24.89 21.53 6.50
N THR A 512 25.83 22.06 5.71
CA THR A 512 26.42 23.40 5.90
C THR A 512 25.37 24.49 5.65
N ASP A 513 25.66 25.73 6.05
CA ASP A 513 24.73 26.84 5.83
C ASP A 513 24.34 27.02 4.36
N GLU A 514 25.29 26.88 3.43
CA GLU A 514 25.04 26.96 1.99
C GLU A 514 24.06 25.86 1.54
N VAL A 515 24.29 24.61 1.95
CA VAL A 515 23.40 23.48 1.62
C VAL A 515 22.01 23.69 2.22
N ARG A 516 21.92 24.20 3.46
CA ARG A 516 20.63 24.49 4.11
C ARG A 516 19.85 25.57 3.38
N ILE A 517 20.55 26.61 2.89
CA ILE A 517 19.96 27.69 2.10
C ILE A 517 19.35 27.11 0.81
N ASP A 518 20.08 26.24 0.12
CA ASP A 518 19.60 25.59 -1.10
C ASP A 518 18.37 24.71 -0.82
N MET A 519 18.40 23.91 0.25
CA MET A 519 17.26 23.07 0.64
C MET A 519 16.03 23.92 1.01
N ALA A 520 16.22 25.01 1.74
CA ALA A 520 15.14 25.95 2.06
C ALA A 520 14.56 26.60 0.79
N SER A 521 15.42 26.97 -0.17
CA SER A 521 15.00 27.52 -1.48
C SER A 521 14.21 26.50 -2.31
N ILE A 522 14.59 25.23 -2.26
CA ILE A 522 13.80 24.14 -2.86
C ILE A 522 12.43 24.06 -2.19
N LEU A 523 12.37 23.94 -0.87
CA LEU A 523 11.11 23.86 -0.11
C LEU A 523 10.17 25.05 -0.37
N GLY A 524 10.71 26.26 -0.43
CA GLY A 524 9.95 27.48 -0.69
C GLY A 524 9.29 27.54 -2.07
N ARG A 525 9.87 26.86 -3.07
CA ARG A 525 9.35 26.82 -4.45
C ARG A 525 8.48 25.60 -4.77
N MET A 526 8.45 24.62 -3.88
CA MET A 526 7.75 23.35 -4.11
C MET A 526 6.24 23.45 -3.84
N THR A 527 5.45 22.74 -4.65
CA THR A 527 4.05 22.46 -4.34
C THR A 527 3.96 21.23 -3.45
N LEU A 528 3.83 21.43 -2.14
CA LEU A 528 3.79 20.35 -1.15
C LEU A 528 2.37 19.87 -0.87
N THR A 529 2.19 18.56 -0.71
CA THR A 529 0.96 17.98 -0.15
C THR A 529 0.85 18.29 1.34
N ASN A 530 -0.35 18.20 1.92
CA ASN A 530 -0.53 18.41 3.37
C ASN A 530 0.34 17.45 4.20
N SER A 531 0.41 16.17 3.80
CA SER A 531 1.30 15.17 4.44
C SER A 531 2.78 15.53 4.35
N GLY A 532 3.22 16.07 3.20
CA GLY A 532 4.60 16.55 3.03
C GLY A 532 4.89 17.76 3.92
N LYS A 533 3.97 18.75 3.96
CA LYS A 533 4.10 19.93 4.83
C LYS A 533 4.21 19.54 6.29
N GLU A 534 3.39 18.61 6.76
CA GLU A 534 3.43 18.15 8.16
C GLU A 534 4.77 17.45 8.48
N LEU A 535 5.22 16.52 7.63
CA LEU A 535 6.48 15.81 7.82
C LEU A 535 7.67 16.78 7.86
N ILE A 536 7.72 17.73 6.92
CA ILE A 536 8.79 18.72 6.84
C ILE A 536 8.74 19.67 8.03
N ALA A 537 7.56 20.13 8.46
CA ALA A 537 7.43 20.98 9.64
C ALA A 537 7.96 20.26 10.90
N ARG A 538 7.55 19.01 11.14
CA ARG A 538 7.98 18.23 12.32
C ARG A 538 9.50 18.05 12.40
N GLN A 539 10.18 17.86 11.27
CA GLN A 539 11.61 17.55 11.25
C GLN A 539 12.50 18.78 11.00
N GLY A 540 12.03 19.75 10.24
CA GLY A 540 12.85 20.86 9.72
C GLY A 540 12.49 22.26 10.22
N ALA A 541 11.32 22.46 10.86
CA ALA A 541 10.87 23.81 11.24
C ALA A 541 11.87 24.55 12.13
N LYS A 542 12.39 23.88 13.16
CA LYS A 542 13.39 24.47 14.07
C LYS A 542 14.63 24.97 13.32
N ILE A 543 15.14 24.17 12.37
CA ILE A 543 16.32 24.57 11.59
C ILE A 543 15.99 25.76 10.70
N LEU A 544 14.84 25.77 10.03
CA LEU A 544 14.39 26.91 9.23
C LEU A 544 14.26 28.19 10.06
N VAL A 545 13.78 28.08 11.31
CA VAL A 545 13.71 29.21 12.26
C VAL A 545 15.11 29.68 12.66
N ASP A 546 16.01 28.77 13.02
CA ASP A 546 17.40 29.12 13.39
C ASP A 546 18.12 29.86 12.25
N MET A 547 17.86 29.47 10.99
CA MET A 547 18.44 30.09 9.81
C MET A 547 17.95 31.53 9.55
N LEU A 548 16.83 31.97 10.14
CA LEU A 548 16.34 33.36 10.02
C LEU A 548 17.31 34.40 10.61
N SER A 549 18.15 33.98 11.55
CA SER A 549 19.20 34.81 12.14
C SER A 549 20.28 35.22 11.12
N LYS A 550 20.42 34.47 10.01
CA LYS A 550 21.45 34.68 8.99
C LYS A 550 20.87 35.46 7.80
N PRO A 551 21.47 36.59 7.37
CA PRO A 551 20.93 37.43 6.30
C PRO A 551 20.69 36.68 4.98
N GLU A 552 21.68 35.90 4.51
CA GLU A 552 21.63 35.16 3.24
C GLU A 552 20.55 34.06 3.24
N ALA A 553 20.29 33.46 4.40
CA ALA A 553 19.33 32.36 4.55
C ALA A 553 17.91 32.81 4.86
N ARG A 554 17.73 34.07 5.25
CA ARG A 554 16.45 34.59 5.75
C ARG A 554 15.33 34.43 4.74
N LYS A 555 15.52 34.90 3.51
CA LYS A 555 14.49 34.87 2.48
C LYS A 555 14.11 33.43 2.06
N PRO A 556 15.06 32.52 1.74
CA PRO A 556 14.75 31.12 1.47
C PRO A 556 14.02 30.43 2.63
N SER A 557 14.46 30.67 3.87
CA SER A 557 13.84 30.08 5.06
C SER A 557 12.43 30.60 5.29
N LEU A 558 12.18 31.90 5.09
CA LEU A 558 10.84 32.48 5.14
C LEU A 558 9.92 31.91 4.05
N GLN A 559 10.42 31.69 2.83
CA GLN A 559 9.61 31.08 1.77
C GLN A 559 9.22 29.64 2.11
N ALA A 560 10.14 28.86 2.68
CA ALA A 560 9.85 27.52 3.17
C ALA A 560 8.82 27.55 4.32
N LEU A 561 9.05 28.39 5.34
CA LEU A 561 8.13 28.54 6.48
C LEU A 561 6.74 29.03 6.05
N TYR A 562 6.66 29.93 5.08
CA TYR A 562 5.40 30.35 4.47
C TYR A 562 4.66 29.15 3.88
N ASN A 563 5.33 28.36 3.03
CA ASN A 563 4.74 27.16 2.43
C ASN A 563 4.22 26.18 3.51
N LEU A 564 4.98 25.96 4.58
CA LEU A 564 4.58 25.10 5.70
C LEU A 564 3.41 25.68 6.52
N SER A 565 3.38 27.00 6.74
CA SER A 565 2.35 27.69 7.54
C SER A 565 0.98 27.73 6.87
N THR A 566 0.91 27.52 5.56
CA THR A 566 -0.38 27.45 4.84
C THR A 566 -1.23 26.21 5.18
N LEU A 567 -0.72 25.30 6.03
CA LEU A 567 -1.47 24.19 6.60
C LEU A 567 -1.75 24.51 8.08
N ASP A 568 -3.02 24.67 8.45
CA ASP A 568 -3.43 25.08 9.80
C ASP A 568 -2.92 24.15 10.91
N ASP A 569 -2.84 22.84 10.63
CA ASP A 569 -2.33 21.82 11.57
C ASP A 569 -0.84 22.01 11.92
N ASN A 570 -0.09 22.74 11.09
CA ASN A 570 1.32 23.04 11.35
C ASN A 570 1.52 24.20 12.34
N ALA A 571 0.48 25.00 12.65
CA ALA A 571 0.62 26.17 13.50
C ALA A 571 1.30 25.83 14.84
N THR A 572 0.87 24.75 15.50
CA THR A 572 1.44 24.29 16.77
C THR A 572 2.91 23.91 16.64
N ILE A 573 3.27 23.16 15.60
CA ILE A 573 4.66 22.72 15.36
C ILE A 573 5.59 23.93 15.13
N LEU A 574 5.10 24.92 14.39
CA LEU A 574 5.87 26.14 14.10
C LEU A 574 6.02 27.01 15.36
N VAL A 575 4.96 27.14 16.17
CA VAL A 575 5.00 27.85 17.46
C VAL A 575 5.98 27.19 18.42
N ASP A 576 5.94 25.86 18.56
CA ASP A 576 6.87 25.08 19.39
C ASP A 576 8.33 25.21 18.91
N SER A 577 8.52 25.51 17.63
CA SER A 577 9.83 25.80 17.03
C SER A 577 10.31 27.24 17.24
N ALA A 578 9.63 28.03 18.09
CA ALA A 578 9.92 29.44 18.37
C ALA A 578 9.89 30.35 17.12
N VAL A 579 8.98 30.07 16.18
CA VAL A 579 8.83 30.88 14.96
C VAL A 579 8.36 32.31 15.26
N LEU A 580 7.44 32.50 16.23
CA LEU A 580 6.84 33.82 16.50
C LEU A 580 7.88 34.85 16.96
N PRO A 581 8.76 34.57 17.95
CA PRO A 581 9.82 35.50 18.33
C PRO A 581 10.74 35.90 17.18
N ALA A 582 11.07 34.96 16.29
CA ALA A 582 11.95 35.22 15.16
C ALA A 582 11.28 36.12 14.11
N LEU A 583 10.01 35.87 13.79
CA LEU A 583 9.26 36.64 12.80
C LEU A 583 8.90 38.05 13.32
N THR A 584 8.51 38.17 14.58
CA THR A 584 8.20 39.46 15.21
C THR A 584 9.43 40.37 15.27
N ASP A 585 10.61 39.81 15.54
CA ASP A 585 11.88 40.54 15.51
C ASP A 585 12.18 41.11 14.10
N ILE A 586 11.97 40.28 13.07
CA ILE A 586 12.13 40.70 11.66
C ILE A 586 11.09 41.78 11.28
N LEU A 587 9.85 41.62 11.72
CA LEU A 587 8.74 42.49 11.36
C LEU A 587 8.81 43.85 12.07
N LEU A 588 9.10 43.86 13.37
CA LEU A 588 8.97 45.06 14.22
C LEU A 588 10.30 45.75 14.56
N LYS A 589 11.40 44.99 14.71
CA LYS A 589 12.69 45.56 15.19
C LYS A 589 13.71 45.77 14.09
N ASN A 590 13.70 44.93 13.05
CA ASN A 590 14.64 45.03 11.94
C ASN A 590 14.19 46.10 10.92
N LEU A 591 14.48 47.36 11.22
CA LEU A 591 14.07 48.51 10.39
C LEU A 591 14.59 48.40 8.95
N ASP A 592 15.82 47.90 8.77
CA ASP A 592 16.50 47.77 7.47
C ASP A 592 16.08 46.53 6.66
N ALA A 593 15.18 45.68 7.18
CA ALA A 593 14.74 44.49 6.45
C ALA A 593 13.99 44.87 5.16
N PRO A 594 14.30 44.20 4.01
CA PRO A 594 13.58 44.40 2.76
C PRO A 594 12.06 44.20 2.88
N SER A 595 11.28 44.93 2.08
CA SER A 595 9.81 44.87 2.11
C SER A 595 9.27 43.45 1.93
N ASP A 596 9.83 42.68 1.01
CA ASP A 596 9.41 41.30 0.74
C ASP A 596 9.67 40.35 1.92
N VAL A 597 10.73 40.59 2.70
CA VAL A 597 11.04 39.85 3.93
C VAL A 597 10.03 40.18 5.04
N LYS A 598 9.67 41.45 5.20
CA LYS A 598 8.63 41.88 6.16
C LYS A 598 7.25 41.33 5.77
N GLU A 599 6.91 41.38 4.48
CA GLU A 599 5.67 40.82 3.92
C GLU A 599 5.53 39.32 4.20
N LEU A 600 6.58 38.53 3.93
CA LEU A 600 6.57 37.09 4.21
C LEU A 600 6.44 36.82 5.70
N SER A 601 7.16 37.58 6.54
CA SER A 601 7.11 37.41 7.99
C SER A 601 5.71 37.67 8.54
N ALA A 602 5.08 38.78 8.13
CA ALA A 602 3.72 39.10 8.51
C ALA A 602 2.71 38.05 8.01
N SER A 603 2.89 37.53 6.80
CA SER A 603 2.00 36.51 6.24
C SER A 603 2.11 35.16 6.96
N ILE A 604 3.30 34.79 7.42
CA ILE A 604 3.47 33.57 8.23
C ILE A 604 2.80 33.75 9.60
N ILE A 605 2.98 34.91 10.24
CA ILE A 605 2.31 35.22 11.51
C ILE A 605 0.79 35.19 11.32
N SER A 606 0.25 35.79 10.25
CA SER A 606 -1.19 35.81 9.99
C SER A 606 -1.78 34.41 9.83
N ASN A 607 -1.07 33.51 9.14
CA ASN A 607 -1.47 32.10 9.02
C ASN A 607 -1.50 31.41 10.40
N ILE A 608 -0.49 31.63 11.24
CA ILE A 608 -0.41 31.02 12.58
C ILE A 608 -1.53 31.52 13.49
N VAL A 609 -1.77 32.83 13.55
CA VAL A 609 -2.76 33.40 14.47
C VAL A 609 -4.20 33.17 14.03
N SER A 610 -4.42 32.79 12.77
CA SER A 610 -5.76 32.47 12.25
C SER A 610 -6.38 31.23 12.90
N ASN A 611 -5.59 30.36 13.54
CA ASN A 611 -6.06 29.17 14.24
C ASN A 611 -5.85 29.31 15.77
N PRO A 612 -6.90 29.57 16.56
CA PRO A 612 -6.79 29.76 18.01
C PRO A 612 -6.45 28.46 18.75
N GLY A 613 -5.72 28.57 19.87
CA GLY A 613 -5.51 27.49 20.84
C GLY A 613 -4.05 27.23 21.25
N HIS A 614 -3.08 27.62 20.42
CA HIS A 614 -1.67 27.27 20.63
C HIS A 614 -0.72 28.47 20.69
N TRP A 615 -1.02 29.58 20.00
CA TRP A 615 -0.15 30.76 19.99
C TRP A 615 -0.42 31.72 21.15
N GLU A 616 -1.59 31.65 21.79
CA GLU A 616 -2.03 32.61 22.82
C GLU A 616 -1.17 32.58 24.09
N LEU A 617 -0.53 31.45 24.38
CA LEU A 617 0.36 31.25 25.53
C LEU A 617 1.84 31.32 25.14
N ALA A 618 2.14 31.39 23.84
CA ALA A 618 3.50 31.42 23.34
C ALA A 618 4.06 32.84 23.36
N SER A 619 5.38 32.95 23.56
CA SER A 619 6.07 34.24 23.43
C SER A 619 6.03 34.71 21.99
N ALA A 620 5.59 35.95 21.77
CA ALA A 620 5.60 36.63 20.49
C ALA A 620 6.96 37.25 20.16
N ASP A 621 7.76 37.62 21.17
CA ASP A 621 9.08 38.23 21.02
C ASP A 621 10.11 37.62 21.98
N ARG A 622 11.31 38.21 22.05
CA ARG A 622 12.40 37.74 22.92
C ARG A 622 12.26 38.25 24.36
N GLU A 623 11.41 39.26 24.57
CA GLU A 623 11.13 39.88 25.86
C GLU A 623 10.07 39.12 26.67
N GLY A 624 9.41 38.12 26.07
CA GLY A 624 8.38 37.32 26.72
C GLY A 624 6.96 37.87 26.52
N ASN A 625 6.79 38.88 25.66
CA ASN A 625 5.47 39.45 25.40
C ASN A 625 4.62 38.46 24.59
N LEU A 626 3.31 38.41 24.85
CA LEU A 626 2.36 37.61 24.07
C LEU A 626 1.88 38.38 22.84
N MET A 627 1.34 37.69 21.82
CA MET A 627 0.85 38.34 20.58
C MET A 627 -0.25 39.37 20.86
N GLN A 628 -1.06 39.11 21.88
CA GLN A 628 -2.17 39.97 22.35
C GLN A 628 -1.76 41.03 23.37
N SER A 629 -0.45 41.19 23.64
CA SER A 629 0.04 42.22 24.55
C SER A 629 -0.09 43.61 23.95
N GLU A 630 -0.25 44.62 24.80
CA GLU A 630 -0.38 46.02 24.40
C GLU A 630 0.79 46.50 23.53
N VAL A 631 2.02 46.11 23.88
CA VAL A 631 3.24 46.48 23.14
C VAL A 631 3.20 45.94 21.71
N ILE A 632 2.84 44.67 21.52
CA ILE A 632 2.79 44.06 20.19
C ILE A 632 1.68 44.67 19.34
N ILE A 633 0.48 44.86 19.92
CA ILE A 633 -0.67 45.44 19.20
C ILE A 633 -0.37 46.89 18.76
N HIS A 634 0.19 47.73 19.62
CA HIS A 634 0.55 49.11 19.24
C HIS A 634 1.62 49.15 18.14
N ASN A 635 2.62 48.26 18.21
CA ASN A 635 3.63 48.17 17.15
C ASN A 635 3.03 47.72 15.81
N LEU A 636 2.10 46.74 15.83
CA LEU A 636 1.38 46.32 14.63
C LEU A 636 0.52 47.44 14.05
N LEU A 637 -0.18 48.21 14.89
CA LEU A 637 -0.94 49.39 14.44
C LEU A 637 -0.01 50.44 13.80
N GLY A 638 1.15 50.70 14.39
CA GLY A 638 2.15 51.62 13.83
C GLY A 638 2.64 51.19 12.44
N LEU A 639 2.76 49.88 12.17
CA LEU A 639 3.16 49.39 10.84
C LEU A 639 2.14 49.67 9.74
N LEU A 640 0.86 49.87 10.05
CA LEU A 640 -0.17 50.12 9.04
C LEU A 640 0.04 51.43 8.27
N SER A 641 0.77 52.39 8.84
CA SER A 641 1.06 53.67 8.19
C SER A 641 2.24 53.62 7.21
N ASP A 642 3.29 52.87 7.52
CA ASP A 642 4.59 52.94 6.83
C ASP A 642 4.95 51.68 6.02
N ALA A 643 4.20 50.57 6.20
CA ALA A 643 4.49 49.31 5.52
C ALA A 643 3.96 49.25 4.08
N SER A 644 4.46 48.29 3.28
CA SER A 644 3.95 48.04 1.93
C SER A 644 2.49 47.55 1.96
N PRO A 645 1.71 47.73 0.87
CA PRO A 645 0.31 47.30 0.84
C PRO A 645 0.11 45.82 1.23
N LYS A 646 0.95 44.92 0.69
CA LYS A 646 0.88 43.48 1.05
C LYS A 646 1.17 43.24 2.53
N CYS A 647 2.11 43.97 3.11
CA CYS A 647 2.40 43.88 4.53
C CYS A 647 1.24 44.45 5.38
N GLN A 648 0.60 45.53 4.94
CA GLN A 648 -0.57 46.10 5.61
C GLN A 648 -1.73 45.09 5.64
N ILE A 649 -2.02 44.41 4.53
CA ILE A 649 -3.02 43.32 4.49
C ILE A 649 -2.68 42.25 5.54
N ALA A 650 -1.44 41.76 5.53
CA ALA A 650 -1.02 40.72 6.46
C ALA A 650 -1.13 41.18 7.92
N VAL A 651 -0.76 42.42 8.23
CA VAL A 651 -0.92 43.01 9.58
C VAL A 651 -2.39 43.12 9.98
N LEU A 652 -3.28 43.56 9.09
CA LEU A 652 -4.73 43.57 9.35
C LEU A 652 -5.26 42.14 9.62
N GLN A 653 -4.73 41.14 8.91
CA GLN A 653 -5.07 39.74 9.13
C GLN A 653 -4.51 39.20 10.44
N ILE A 654 -3.31 39.62 10.86
CA ILE A 654 -2.77 39.30 12.18
C ILE A 654 -3.71 39.84 13.26
N LEU A 655 -4.03 41.14 13.22
CA LEU A 655 -4.92 41.77 14.18
C LEU A 655 -6.30 41.10 14.21
N TYR A 656 -6.83 40.74 13.03
CA TYR A 656 -8.07 39.98 12.92
C TYR A 656 -7.97 38.59 13.58
N GLY A 657 -6.92 37.80 13.28
CA GLY A 657 -6.74 36.46 13.87
C GLY A 657 -6.57 36.50 15.38
N ILE A 658 -5.87 37.51 15.92
CA ILE A 658 -5.76 37.70 17.37
C ILE A 658 -7.14 38.11 17.95
N ALA A 659 -7.88 38.98 17.26
CA ALA A 659 -9.19 39.45 17.69
C ALA A 659 -10.30 38.38 17.61
N THR A 660 -10.16 37.34 16.80
CA THR A 660 -11.11 36.22 16.73
C THR A 660 -10.88 35.16 17.81
N SER A 661 -9.69 35.12 18.44
CA SER A 661 -9.41 34.14 19.49
C SER A 661 -10.27 34.40 20.75
N PRO A 662 -10.96 33.38 21.30
CA PRO A 662 -11.74 33.52 22.52
C PRO A 662 -10.93 34.00 23.73
N GLN A 663 -9.64 33.67 23.80
CA GLN A 663 -8.77 34.03 24.93
C GLN A 663 -8.10 35.40 24.78
N ALA A 664 -7.87 35.86 23.54
CA ALA A 664 -7.13 37.09 23.26
C ALA A 664 -8.02 38.28 22.87
N SER A 665 -9.21 38.02 22.33
CA SER A 665 -10.12 39.01 21.74
C SER A 665 -10.41 40.23 22.61
N GLU A 666 -10.65 40.03 23.91
CA GLU A 666 -10.92 41.11 24.87
C GLU A 666 -9.69 42.01 25.10
N SER A 667 -8.51 41.41 25.14
CA SER A 667 -7.25 42.15 25.32
C SER A 667 -6.96 43.01 24.09
N VAL A 668 -7.14 42.45 22.88
CA VAL A 668 -6.95 43.19 21.63
C VAL A 668 -7.94 44.35 21.51
N ALA A 669 -9.22 44.10 21.81
CA ALA A 669 -10.25 45.15 21.78
C ALA A 669 -9.85 46.32 22.69
N ARG A 670 -9.42 46.03 23.93
CA ARG A 670 -8.95 47.05 24.88
C ARG A 670 -7.71 47.82 24.38
N CYS A 671 -6.75 47.14 23.75
CA CYS A 671 -5.56 47.79 23.19
C CYS A 671 -5.92 48.72 22.01
N ILE A 672 -6.90 48.33 21.20
CA ILE A 672 -7.37 49.10 20.03
C ILE A 672 -8.36 50.20 20.41
N GLU A 673 -8.96 50.15 21.61
CA GLU A 673 -10.03 51.06 22.07
C GLU A 673 -9.68 52.56 21.96
N SER A 674 -8.39 52.93 21.94
CA SER A 674 -7.98 54.31 21.69
C SER A 674 -8.54 54.87 20.37
N ILE A 675 -8.96 56.14 20.37
CA ILE A 675 -9.50 56.83 19.18
C ILE A 675 -8.54 56.73 18.00
N ASP A 676 -7.23 56.89 18.24
CA ASP A 676 -6.20 56.81 17.21
C ASP A 676 -6.01 55.38 16.69
N GLY A 677 -6.12 54.36 17.55
CA GLY A 677 -6.08 52.95 17.14
C GLY A 677 -7.24 52.58 16.21
N ILE A 678 -8.47 52.99 16.56
CA ILE A 678 -9.64 52.78 15.71
C ILE A 678 -9.49 53.55 14.39
N ARG A 679 -9.04 54.82 14.43
CA ARG A 679 -8.85 55.65 13.24
C ARG A 679 -7.86 55.02 12.25
N THR A 680 -6.77 54.46 12.76
CA THR A 680 -5.75 53.74 11.98
C THR A 680 -6.34 52.53 11.26
N ILE A 681 -7.33 51.84 11.83
CA ILE A 681 -7.97 50.69 11.16
C ILE A 681 -8.98 51.14 10.11
N ILE A 682 -9.85 52.10 10.46
CA ILE A 682 -10.97 52.51 9.60
C ILE A 682 -10.53 53.30 8.37
N GLN A 683 -9.33 53.89 8.36
CA GLN A 683 -8.79 54.56 7.16
C GLN A 683 -8.64 53.58 5.97
N HIS A 684 -8.46 52.29 6.24
CA HIS A 684 -8.31 51.26 5.20
C HIS A 684 -9.64 50.75 4.62
N LEU A 685 -10.79 51.18 5.15
CA LEU A 685 -12.12 50.77 4.66
C LEU A 685 -12.41 51.27 3.23
N GLU A 686 -11.75 52.34 2.79
CA GLU A 686 -11.93 52.92 1.45
C GLU A 686 -10.72 52.71 0.53
N HIS A 687 -9.86 51.74 0.87
CA HIS A 687 -8.68 51.44 0.06
C HIS A 687 -9.06 51.01 -1.37
N GLN A 688 -8.22 51.33 -2.36
CA GLN A 688 -8.50 51.03 -3.78
C GLN A 688 -8.58 49.52 -4.03
N GLU A 689 -7.71 48.75 -3.37
CA GLU A 689 -7.66 47.28 -3.48
C GLU A 689 -8.70 46.59 -2.59
N THR A 690 -9.39 45.60 -3.15
CA THR A 690 -10.45 44.85 -2.47
C THR A 690 -9.96 44.04 -1.27
N ASP A 691 -8.77 43.44 -1.34
CA ASP A 691 -8.24 42.60 -0.26
C ASP A 691 -7.89 43.39 1.01
N HIS A 692 -7.42 44.63 0.84
CA HIS A 692 -7.23 45.59 1.93
C HIS A 692 -8.54 45.92 2.62
N ARG A 693 -9.56 46.28 1.82
CA ARG A 693 -10.89 46.59 2.35
C ARG A 693 -11.44 45.41 3.10
N ILE A 694 -11.50 44.22 2.50
CA ILE A 694 -12.05 43.01 3.15
C ILE A 694 -11.36 42.73 4.49
N SER A 695 -10.03 42.86 4.57
CA SER A 695 -9.28 42.63 5.82
C SER A 695 -9.63 43.66 6.90
N SER A 696 -9.75 44.94 6.53
CA SER A 696 -10.18 46.01 7.43
C SER A 696 -11.64 45.85 7.87
N PHE A 697 -12.54 45.47 6.95
CA PHE A 697 -13.95 45.20 7.25
C PHE A 697 -14.09 44.03 8.24
N ARG A 698 -13.37 42.92 8.04
CA ARG A 698 -13.38 41.78 8.97
C ARG A 698 -12.93 42.16 10.38
N LEU A 699 -11.85 42.92 10.50
CA LEU A 699 -11.39 43.42 11.79
C LEU A 699 -12.43 44.36 12.43
N THR A 700 -12.96 45.31 11.65
CA THR A 700 -13.99 46.26 12.11
C THR A 700 -15.26 45.54 12.56
N ARG A 701 -15.67 44.46 11.88
CA ARG A 701 -16.80 43.62 12.29
C ARG A 701 -16.57 43.05 13.68
N ILE A 702 -15.42 42.42 13.94
CA ILE A 702 -15.13 41.84 15.27
C ILE A 702 -15.07 42.92 16.35
N LEU A 703 -14.46 44.07 16.04
CA LEU A 703 -14.41 45.21 16.96
C LEU A 703 -15.80 45.77 17.26
N SER A 704 -16.72 45.79 16.27
CA SER A 704 -18.09 46.28 16.47
C SER A 704 -18.94 45.41 17.39
N GLU A 705 -18.53 44.17 17.67
CA GLU A 705 -19.22 43.30 18.63
C GLU A 705 -18.76 43.53 20.08
N ARG A 706 -17.71 44.33 20.29
CA ARG A 706 -17.00 44.45 21.58
C ARG A 706 -16.77 45.90 22.02
N LEU A 707 -16.48 46.78 21.07
CA LEU A 707 -16.21 48.19 21.29
C LEU A 707 -17.48 48.98 20.98
N ASP A 708 -18.40 49.03 21.95
CA ASP A 708 -19.72 49.62 21.77
C ASP A 708 -19.64 51.12 21.42
N GLN A 709 -19.36 52.01 22.39
CA GLN A 709 -19.54 53.45 22.14
C GLN A 709 -18.35 54.15 21.48
N VAL A 710 -17.13 53.66 21.70
CA VAL A 710 -15.93 54.32 21.18
C VAL A 710 -15.82 54.15 19.66
N LEU A 711 -16.04 52.93 19.14
CA LEU A 711 -16.02 52.69 17.70
C LEU A 711 -17.10 53.50 16.98
N VAL A 712 -18.31 53.54 17.53
CA VAL A 712 -19.43 54.23 16.89
C VAL A 712 -19.18 55.74 16.85
N THR A 713 -18.62 56.31 17.91
CA THR A 713 -18.25 57.73 17.94
C THR A 713 -17.27 58.06 16.82
N VAL A 714 -16.20 57.26 16.66
CA VAL A 714 -15.19 57.46 15.61
C VAL A 714 -15.77 57.26 14.20
N LEU A 715 -16.66 56.28 14.01
CA LEU A 715 -17.33 56.04 12.73
C LEU A 715 -18.28 57.20 12.33
N ARG A 716 -18.98 57.80 13.31
CA ARG A 716 -19.82 58.98 13.11
C ARG A 716 -18.98 60.21 12.75
N GLU A 717 -17.96 60.52 13.55
CA GLU A 717 -17.05 61.64 13.31
C GLU A 717 -16.35 61.55 11.95
N SER A 718 -16.01 60.34 11.52
CA SER A 718 -15.35 60.07 10.24
C SER A 718 -16.32 59.90 9.06
N ASN A 719 -17.63 60.05 9.30
CA ASN A 719 -18.71 59.87 8.33
C ASN A 719 -18.64 58.54 7.55
N LYS A 720 -18.30 57.44 8.23
CA LYS A 720 -18.14 56.10 7.61
C LYS A 720 -19.39 55.24 7.65
N LEU A 721 -20.44 55.63 8.37
CA LEU A 721 -21.68 54.84 8.44
C LEU A 721 -22.39 54.67 7.06
N PRO A 722 -22.53 55.72 6.22
CA PRO A 722 -23.14 55.57 4.90
C PRO A 722 -22.32 54.68 3.95
N LEU A 723 -21.00 54.61 4.14
CA LEU A 723 -20.10 53.77 3.34
C LEU A 723 -20.55 52.31 3.36
N PHE A 724 -20.86 51.78 4.55
CA PHE A 724 -21.24 50.37 4.69
C PHE A 724 -22.54 50.04 3.96
N LYS A 725 -23.52 50.95 3.98
CA LYS A 725 -24.77 50.76 3.22
C LYS A 725 -24.49 50.80 1.72
N ASN A 726 -23.73 51.78 1.26
CA ASN A 726 -23.38 51.91 -0.16
C ASN A 726 -22.66 50.66 -0.66
N LYS A 727 -21.73 50.13 0.13
CA LYS A 727 -21.01 48.88 -0.16
C LYS A 727 -21.90 47.64 -0.14
N LEU A 728 -22.86 47.56 0.78
CA LEU A 728 -23.85 46.48 0.84
C LEU A 728 -24.72 46.42 -0.42
N LEU A 729 -25.12 47.58 -0.94
CA LEU A 729 -26.00 47.71 -2.11
C LEU A 729 -25.25 47.66 -3.45
N ASP A 730 -23.93 47.83 -3.43
CA ASP A 730 -23.09 47.79 -4.63
C ASP A 730 -22.93 46.37 -5.15
N ASN A 731 -23.51 46.10 -6.32
CA ASN A 731 -23.39 44.80 -6.99
C ASN A 731 -22.00 44.51 -7.57
N GLN A 732 -21.10 45.50 -7.60
CA GLN A 732 -19.70 45.30 -7.99
C GLN A 732 -18.83 44.85 -6.81
N CYS A 733 -19.30 45.02 -5.56
CA CYS A 733 -18.61 44.54 -4.38
C CYS A 733 -18.74 43.02 -4.24
N SER A 734 -17.68 42.38 -3.72
CA SER A 734 -17.70 40.93 -3.46
C SER A 734 -18.72 40.56 -2.38
N ASP A 735 -19.30 39.36 -2.44
CA ASP A 735 -20.22 38.85 -1.41
C ASP A 735 -19.61 38.90 0.01
N GLY A 736 -18.29 38.69 0.11
CA GLY A 736 -17.54 38.85 1.36
C GLY A 736 -17.63 40.26 1.90
N GLU A 737 -17.20 41.26 1.11
CA GLU A 737 -17.24 42.68 1.49
C GLU A 737 -18.66 43.15 1.86
N ARG A 738 -19.66 42.75 1.06
CA ARG A 738 -21.08 43.07 1.33
C ARG A 738 -21.56 42.44 2.63
N SER A 739 -21.20 41.19 2.90
CA SER A 739 -21.61 40.50 4.13
C SER A 739 -21.01 41.12 5.39
N GLU A 740 -19.73 41.51 5.34
CA GLU A 740 -19.07 42.20 6.46
C GLU A 740 -19.70 43.57 6.70
N ALA A 741 -19.99 44.32 5.63
CA ALA A 741 -20.66 45.63 5.72
C ALA A 741 -22.03 45.53 6.41
N ALA A 742 -22.83 44.52 6.05
CA ALA A 742 -24.12 44.26 6.70
C ALA A 742 -23.96 43.91 8.18
N CYS A 743 -22.96 43.08 8.52
CA CYS A 743 -22.70 42.68 9.91
C CYS A 743 -22.24 43.85 10.77
N ILE A 744 -21.34 44.71 10.27
CA ILE A 744 -20.88 45.92 10.97
C ILE A 744 -22.06 46.83 11.29
N LEU A 745 -22.88 47.17 10.27
CA LEU A 745 -24.05 48.02 10.49
C LEU A 745 -25.06 47.40 11.46
N ALA A 746 -25.23 46.08 11.42
CA ALA A 746 -26.11 45.38 12.33
C ALA A 746 -25.63 45.40 13.79
N ASN A 747 -24.33 45.48 14.03
CA ASN A 747 -23.74 45.50 15.38
C ASN A 747 -23.78 46.91 15.99
N ILE A 748 -23.72 47.95 15.16
CA ILE A 748 -23.66 49.34 15.62
C ILE A 748 -25.02 49.83 16.12
N PRO A 749 -25.14 50.38 17.35
CA PRO A 749 -26.36 51.02 17.82
C PRO A 749 -26.66 52.31 17.03
N LEU A 750 -27.77 52.30 16.29
CA LEU A 750 -28.29 53.45 15.54
C LEU A 750 -29.47 54.10 16.28
N SER A 751 -29.52 55.43 16.26
CA SER A 751 -30.70 56.21 16.69
C SER A 751 -31.83 56.13 15.65
N ASP A 752 -33.06 56.45 16.04
CA ASP A 752 -34.21 56.44 15.11
C ASP A 752 -34.01 57.38 13.91
N ASP A 753 -33.34 58.51 14.10
CA ASP A 753 -32.99 59.44 13.03
C ASP A 753 -31.95 58.82 12.07
N GLU A 754 -30.93 58.14 12.60
CA GLU A 754 -29.94 57.42 11.80
C GLU A 754 -30.54 56.23 11.04
N VAL A 755 -31.51 55.52 11.61
CA VAL A 755 -32.25 54.46 10.90
C VAL A 755 -33.00 55.05 9.70
N LYS A 756 -33.62 56.23 9.85
CA LYS A 756 -34.34 56.91 8.76
C LYS A 756 -33.41 57.53 7.72
N THR A 757 -32.30 58.12 8.14
CA THR A 757 -31.41 58.89 7.26
C THR A 757 -30.31 58.03 6.64
N ILE A 758 -29.71 57.11 7.39
CA ILE A 758 -28.60 56.26 6.93
C ILE A 758 -29.14 54.99 6.29
N LEU A 759 -29.92 54.18 7.02
CA LEU A 759 -30.45 52.93 6.45
C LEU A 759 -31.54 53.22 5.40
N GLU A 760 -32.34 54.24 5.62
CA GLU A 760 -33.55 54.59 4.85
C GLU A 760 -34.63 53.50 4.92
N ILE A 761 -35.87 53.97 4.93
CA ILE A 761 -37.04 53.10 5.01
C ILE A 761 -37.15 52.16 3.79
N SER A 762 -36.73 52.62 2.61
CA SER A 762 -36.73 51.87 1.35
C SER A 762 -35.85 50.61 1.39
N LEU A 763 -34.85 50.54 2.28
CA LEU A 763 -33.91 49.42 2.39
C LEU A 763 -34.59 48.15 2.90
N VAL A 764 -35.66 48.26 3.70
CA VAL A 764 -36.38 47.11 4.26
C VAL A 764 -36.88 46.18 3.17
N GLY A 765 -37.48 46.74 2.10
CA GLY A 765 -37.97 45.95 0.96
C GLY A 765 -36.86 45.21 0.23
N TRP A 766 -35.70 45.84 0.06
CA TRP A 766 -34.52 45.19 -0.51
C TRP A 766 -34.00 44.05 0.38
N ILE A 767 -33.88 44.28 1.70
CA ILE A 767 -33.42 43.27 2.66
C ILE A 767 -34.34 42.04 2.64
N VAL A 768 -35.66 42.25 2.68
CA VAL A 768 -36.65 41.16 2.65
C VAL A 768 -36.56 40.37 1.34
N THR A 769 -36.35 41.05 0.22
CA THR A 769 -36.16 40.38 -1.09
C THR A 769 -34.87 39.55 -1.09
N ALA A 770 -33.76 40.12 -0.63
CA ALA A 770 -32.48 39.41 -0.54
C ALA A 770 -32.56 38.17 0.37
N LEU A 771 -33.20 38.27 1.54
CA LEU A 771 -33.41 37.13 2.45
C LEU A 771 -34.25 36.01 1.80
N ARG A 772 -35.25 36.37 1.00
CA ARG A 772 -36.07 35.39 0.25
C ARG A 772 -35.29 34.74 -0.90
N GLU A 773 -34.46 35.49 -1.61
CA GLU A 773 -33.61 34.97 -2.69
C GLU A 773 -32.55 33.99 -2.17
N HIS A 774 -31.88 34.31 -1.06
CA HIS A 774 -30.91 33.41 -0.40
C HIS A 774 -31.54 32.08 0.06
N ARG A 775 -32.84 32.07 0.32
CA ARG A 775 -33.61 30.87 0.66
C ARG A 775 -33.81 29.95 -0.54
N HIS A 776 -33.96 30.50 -1.75
CA HIS A 776 -34.18 29.76 -3.00
C HIS A 776 -32.86 29.23 -3.60
N SER A 777 -31.73 29.92 -3.38
CA SER A 777 -30.41 29.50 -3.86
C SER A 777 -29.81 28.33 -3.07
N SER A 778 -30.28 28.09 -1.84
CA SER A 778 -29.81 27.02 -0.94
C SER A 778 -30.05 25.57 -1.45
N PHE A 779 -30.78 25.41 -2.56
CA PHE A 779 -30.94 24.11 -3.26
C PHE A 779 -29.87 23.82 -4.33
N ARG A 780 -29.03 24.81 -4.70
CA ARG A 780 -27.94 24.61 -5.67
C ARG A 780 -26.61 24.43 -4.95
N ARG A 781 -26.03 23.23 -5.06
CA ARG A 781 -24.73 22.85 -4.49
C ARG A 781 -23.57 23.55 -5.21
N THR A 782 -23.29 24.81 -4.91
CA THR A 782 -21.98 25.42 -5.24
C THR A 782 -21.65 26.54 -4.26
N SER A 783 -20.48 26.43 -3.63
CA SER A 783 -19.76 27.40 -2.77
C SER A 783 -20.50 27.97 -1.56
N ARG A 784 -19.96 27.74 -0.35
CA ARG A 784 -20.30 28.50 0.86
C ARG A 784 -19.90 29.98 0.67
N PRO A 785 -20.87 30.88 0.45
CA PRO A 785 -21.08 32.00 1.36
C PRO A 785 -22.58 32.36 1.49
N THR A 786 -23.22 32.01 2.62
CA THR A 786 -24.64 32.37 2.85
C THR A 786 -25.01 32.64 4.32
N SER A 787 -24.17 32.28 5.30
CA SER A 787 -24.53 32.44 6.72
C SER A 787 -24.28 33.84 7.28
N SER A 788 -23.16 34.49 6.92
CA SER A 788 -22.81 35.83 7.44
C SER A 788 -23.67 36.93 6.82
N MET A 789 -23.98 36.84 5.52
CA MET A 789 -24.88 37.78 4.86
C MET A 789 -26.27 37.76 5.51
N VAL A 790 -26.84 36.58 5.73
CA VAL A 790 -28.14 36.43 6.40
C VAL A 790 -28.07 36.95 7.84
N GLU A 791 -27.01 36.67 8.59
CA GLU A 791 -26.78 37.24 9.92
C GLU A 791 -26.81 38.78 9.91
N GLY A 792 -26.08 39.40 8.98
CA GLY A 792 -26.04 40.86 8.82
C GLY A 792 -27.40 41.44 8.46
N LEU A 793 -28.08 40.87 7.46
CA LEU A 793 -29.39 41.33 6.99
C LEU A 793 -30.48 41.21 8.08
N VAL A 794 -30.53 40.09 8.81
CA VAL A 794 -31.47 39.92 9.93
C VAL A 794 -31.16 40.91 11.06
N GLY A 795 -29.88 41.17 11.32
CA GLY A 795 -29.47 42.17 12.29
C GLY A 795 -29.85 43.60 11.88
N LEU A 796 -29.78 43.95 10.60
CA LEU A 796 -30.28 45.24 10.10
C LEU A 796 -31.80 45.39 10.33
N LEU A 797 -32.58 44.31 10.16
CA LEU A 797 -34.02 44.32 10.46
C LEU A 797 -34.31 44.58 11.95
N LEU A 798 -33.37 44.28 12.86
CA LEU A 798 -33.53 44.58 14.29
C LEU A 798 -33.55 46.07 14.58
N HIS A 799 -32.76 46.87 13.86
CA HIS A 799 -32.78 48.33 14.02
C HIS A 799 -34.17 48.90 13.72
N PHE A 800 -34.82 48.41 12.66
CA PHE A 800 -36.19 48.79 12.33
C PHE A 800 -37.20 48.26 13.36
N SER A 801 -37.00 47.05 13.88
CA SER A 801 -37.95 46.41 14.80
C SER A 801 -37.90 46.98 16.22
N LYS A 802 -36.76 47.55 16.62
CA LYS A 802 -36.55 48.17 17.94
C LYS A 802 -37.10 49.60 18.02
N SER A 803 -37.27 50.27 16.88
CA SER A 803 -37.72 51.67 16.84
C SER A 803 -39.20 51.82 17.26
N PRO A 804 -39.54 52.74 18.18
CA PRO A 804 -40.94 53.04 18.51
C PRO A 804 -41.62 53.96 17.47
N ASP A 805 -40.89 54.39 16.43
CA ASP A 805 -41.40 55.38 15.47
C ASP A 805 -42.56 54.85 14.61
N PRO A 806 -43.70 55.55 14.53
CA PRO A 806 -44.87 55.09 13.78
C PRO A 806 -44.63 54.88 12.28
N THR A 807 -43.73 55.65 11.65
CA THR A 807 -43.45 55.52 10.21
C THR A 807 -42.65 54.26 9.92
N ILE A 808 -41.69 53.92 10.78
CA ILE A 808 -40.94 52.67 10.71
C ILE A 808 -41.86 51.48 11.00
N MET A 809 -42.75 51.58 11.99
CA MET A 809 -43.68 50.51 12.35
C MET A 809 -44.73 50.21 11.27
N SER A 810 -45.17 51.23 10.51
CA SER A 810 -46.02 51.02 9.32
C SER A 810 -45.33 50.13 8.29
N MET A 811 -44.03 50.31 8.11
CA MET A 811 -43.22 49.55 7.15
C MET A 811 -42.93 48.12 7.61
N VAL A 812 -42.73 47.94 8.92
CA VAL A 812 -42.66 46.61 9.55
C VAL A 812 -43.91 45.78 9.23
N GLN A 813 -45.09 46.41 9.26
CA GLN A 813 -46.36 45.76 8.90
C GLN A 813 -46.43 45.46 7.39
N GLU A 814 -46.14 46.46 6.55
CA GLU A 814 -46.20 46.35 5.09
C GLU A 814 -45.33 45.20 4.57
N HIS A 815 -44.11 45.06 5.11
CA HIS A 815 -43.14 44.05 4.69
C HIS A 815 -43.22 42.73 5.47
N ARG A 816 -44.17 42.63 6.41
CA ARG A 816 -44.43 41.45 7.24
C ARG A 816 -43.21 40.91 7.98
N LEU A 817 -42.48 41.75 8.71
CA LEU A 817 -41.20 41.35 9.31
C LEU A 817 -41.33 40.27 10.40
N MET A 818 -42.45 40.19 11.13
CA MET A 818 -42.65 39.09 12.08
C MET A 818 -42.62 37.74 11.36
N THR A 819 -43.28 37.65 10.20
CA THR A 819 -43.22 36.45 9.36
C THR A 819 -41.79 36.17 8.91
N ILE A 820 -41.04 37.17 8.46
CA ILE A 820 -39.64 37.01 8.04
C ILE A 820 -38.75 36.47 9.17
N PHE A 821 -38.87 37.00 10.39
CA PHE A 821 -38.13 36.48 11.55
C PHE A 821 -38.54 35.04 11.89
N CYS A 822 -39.83 34.70 11.89
CA CYS A 822 -40.29 33.33 12.16
C CYS A 822 -39.82 32.34 11.08
N GLU A 823 -39.73 32.78 9.82
CA GLU A 823 -39.08 32.00 8.78
C GLU A 823 -37.61 31.71 9.13
N GLN A 824 -36.82 32.70 9.55
CA GLN A 824 -35.40 32.49 9.89
C GLN A 824 -35.17 31.49 11.05
N LEU A 825 -36.16 31.29 11.92
CA LEU A 825 -36.12 30.27 12.98
C LEU A 825 -36.39 28.85 12.49
N SER A 826 -37.13 28.70 11.39
CA SER A 826 -37.63 27.41 10.89
C SER A 826 -36.66 26.69 9.91
N PHE A 827 -35.65 27.39 9.39
CA PHE A 827 -34.63 26.84 8.48
C PHE A 827 -33.35 26.48 9.24
N PRO A 828 -32.46 25.63 8.69
CA PRO A 828 -31.13 25.39 9.26
C PRO A 828 -30.28 26.69 9.21
N SER A 829 -30.49 27.54 10.20
CA SER A 829 -29.82 28.81 10.43
C SER A 829 -28.75 28.65 11.51
N ASN A 830 -27.66 29.42 11.40
CA ASN A 830 -26.64 29.45 12.47
C ASN A 830 -27.22 30.08 13.76
N SER A 831 -26.58 29.84 14.90
CA SER A 831 -27.05 30.31 16.21
C SER A 831 -27.25 31.83 16.26
N ARG A 832 -26.33 32.60 15.66
CA ARG A 832 -26.43 34.06 15.54
C ARG A 832 -27.71 34.54 14.83
N VAL A 833 -28.10 33.90 13.73
CA VAL A 833 -29.33 34.23 13.00
C VAL A 833 -30.56 33.88 13.83
N LYS A 834 -30.58 32.72 14.50
CA LYS A 834 -31.68 32.33 15.39
C LYS A 834 -31.84 33.32 16.55
N GLN A 835 -30.73 33.67 17.20
CA GLN A 835 -30.68 34.65 18.28
C GLN A 835 -31.25 36.00 17.82
N ARG A 836 -30.75 36.53 16.69
CA ARG A 836 -31.23 37.81 16.14
C ARG A 836 -32.71 37.75 15.77
N ALA A 837 -33.16 36.68 15.10
CA ALA A 837 -34.57 36.56 14.74
C ALA A 837 -35.50 36.49 15.96
N ALA A 838 -35.13 35.75 17.01
CA ALA A 838 -35.87 35.72 18.27
C ALA A 838 -35.92 37.11 18.95
N CYS A 839 -34.80 37.86 18.95
CA CYS A 839 -34.79 39.26 19.41
C CYS A 839 -35.73 40.16 18.59
N GLY A 840 -35.83 39.94 17.28
CA GLY A 840 -36.77 40.67 16.42
C GLY A 840 -38.21 40.44 16.83
N LEU A 841 -38.57 39.17 17.07
CA LEU A 841 -39.90 38.79 17.56
C LEU A 841 -40.24 39.38 18.92
N LYS A 842 -39.27 39.40 19.83
CA LYS A 842 -39.39 40.09 21.12
C LYS A 842 -39.78 41.56 20.92
N TYR A 843 -39.01 42.32 20.14
CA TYR A 843 -39.27 43.76 19.96
C TYR A 843 -40.65 44.03 19.34
N LEU A 844 -41.04 43.24 18.33
CA LEU A 844 -42.36 43.39 17.71
C LEU A 844 -43.50 43.05 18.69
N SER A 845 -43.32 42.02 19.52
CA SER A 845 -44.28 41.66 20.56
C SER A 845 -44.38 42.73 21.66
N GLU A 846 -43.27 43.34 22.04
CA GLU A 846 -43.25 44.44 23.01
C GLU A 846 -44.02 45.66 22.49
N TYR A 847 -43.81 46.02 21.21
CA TYR A 847 -44.55 47.11 20.58
C TYR A 847 -46.07 46.83 20.53
N GLY A 848 -46.47 45.63 20.10
CA GLY A 848 -47.88 45.22 20.06
C GLY A 848 -48.57 45.32 21.42
N ARG A 849 -47.85 44.93 22.48
CA ARG A 849 -48.33 45.04 23.86
C ARG A 849 -48.51 46.50 24.30
N VAL A 850 -47.52 47.37 24.05
CA VAL A 850 -47.61 48.81 24.38
C VAL A 850 -48.76 49.48 23.65
N GLN A 851 -48.99 49.12 22.38
CA GLN A 851 -50.11 49.63 21.60
C GLN A 851 -51.47 49.11 22.06
N ALA A 852 -51.56 47.87 22.52
CA ALA A 852 -52.78 47.33 23.10
C ALA A 852 -53.15 48.05 24.41
N ALA A 853 -52.15 48.32 25.26
CA ALA A 853 -52.34 49.03 26.54
C ALA A 853 -52.85 50.47 26.37
N SER A 854 -52.45 51.18 25.29
CA SER A 854 -52.94 52.54 25.01
C SER A 854 -54.39 52.57 24.49
N ARG A 855 -54.86 51.50 23.83
CA ARG A 855 -56.24 51.36 23.34
C ARG A 855 -57.24 51.04 24.45
N ASP A 856 -56.82 50.37 25.52
CA ASP A 856 -57.66 50.12 26.71
C ASP A 856 -57.95 51.42 27.52
N SER A 857 -57.27 52.53 27.22
CA SER A 857 -57.43 53.83 27.91
C SER A 857 -58.33 54.87 27.21
N GLU A 858 -58.80 54.64 25.97
CA GLU A 858 -59.76 55.54 25.30
C GLU A 858 -61.20 54.98 25.32
N PRO A 859 -62.19 55.68 25.90
CA PRO A 859 -63.58 55.26 25.82
C PRO A 859 -64.12 55.49 24.40
N GLN A 860 -64.52 54.42 23.71
CA GLN A 860 -65.25 54.57 22.44
C GLN A 860 -66.62 55.21 22.68
N PRO A 861 -67.05 56.20 21.86
CA PRO A 861 -68.39 56.75 21.93
C PRO A 861 -69.43 55.73 21.43
N PRO A 862 -70.65 55.72 21.98
CA PRO A 862 -71.70 54.84 21.51
C PRO A 862 -72.27 55.39 20.20
N ASN A 863 -72.00 54.73 19.08
CA ASN A 863 -72.74 55.03 17.85
C ASN A 863 -74.17 54.48 17.99
N GLY A 864 -75.12 55.41 18.20
CA GLY A 864 -76.54 55.13 18.35
C GLY A 864 -77.36 55.12 17.05
N PHE A 865 -78.51 54.41 17.12
CA PHE A 865 -79.87 54.69 16.59
C PHE A 865 -80.02 55.13 15.11
N CYS A 866 -80.95 54.67 14.25
CA CYS A 866 -82.20 53.88 14.27
C CYS A 866 -82.52 53.55 12.77
N SER A 867 -83.11 52.43 12.33
CA SER A 867 -84.58 52.26 12.18
C SER A 867 -84.92 51.02 11.32
N PHE A 868 -85.76 50.14 11.88
CA PHE A 868 -86.88 49.38 11.29
C PHE A 868 -86.76 48.78 9.87
N LEU A 869 -86.64 47.45 9.80
CA LEU A 869 -87.64 46.50 9.28
C LEU A 869 -87.13 45.06 9.45
N THR A 870 -87.96 44.23 10.09
CA THR A 870 -87.79 42.78 10.32
C THR A 870 -87.60 41.98 9.02
N PHE A 871 -86.77 40.93 9.02
CA PHE A 871 -87.21 39.51 9.00
C PHE A 871 -86.04 38.50 8.89
N MET A 872 -86.05 37.50 9.78
CA MET A 872 -85.59 36.11 9.61
C MET A 872 -84.19 35.82 9.03
N CYS A 873 -83.20 35.66 9.91
CA CYS A 873 -82.29 34.50 9.90
C CYS A 873 -81.43 34.50 11.17
N GLY A 874 -81.43 33.39 11.90
CA GLY A 874 -80.50 33.17 13.01
C GLY A 874 -79.07 33.16 12.50
N ARG A 875 -78.32 34.22 12.76
CA ARG A 875 -76.86 34.16 12.91
C ARG A 875 -76.56 34.59 14.34
N ALA A 876 -75.87 33.70 15.05
CA ALA A 876 -75.25 34.04 16.32
C ALA A 876 -74.48 35.35 16.13
N THR A 877 -74.73 36.32 16.99
CA THR A 877 -73.88 37.48 17.18
C THR A 877 -72.47 36.97 17.47
N MET A 878 -71.59 37.00 16.47
CA MET A 878 -70.17 36.73 16.67
C MET A 878 -69.63 37.90 17.49
N VAL A 879 -69.53 37.69 18.81
CA VAL A 879 -68.73 38.56 19.68
C VAL A 879 -67.31 38.52 19.13
N PRO A 880 -66.65 39.66 18.85
CA PRO A 880 -65.26 39.66 18.43
C PRO A 880 -64.43 38.91 19.48
N THR A 881 -63.77 37.82 19.09
CA THR A 881 -62.86 37.10 19.98
C THR A 881 -61.67 38.01 20.26
N THR A 882 -61.62 38.54 21.48
CA THR A 882 -60.46 39.31 21.91
C THR A 882 -59.26 38.38 22.03
N CYS A 883 -58.07 38.89 21.69
CA CYS A 883 -56.85 38.10 21.81
C CYS A 883 -56.62 37.72 23.29
N PRO A 884 -56.33 36.44 23.62
CA PRO A 884 -56.13 36.03 25.00
C PRO A 884 -54.92 36.71 25.65
N ILE A 885 -53.93 37.10 24.85
CA ILE A 885 -52.72 37.82 25.28
C ILE A 885 -52.97 39.34 25.40
N HIS A 886 -53.51 39.99 24.37
CA HIS A 886 -53.61 41.46 24.31
C HIS A 886 -54.94 42.05 24.79
N ASN A 887 -55.97 41.23 25.03
CA ASN A 887 -57.33 41.66 25.38
C ASN A 887 -58.07 42.53 24.34
N VAL A 888 -57.44 42.83 23.21
CA VAL A 888 -57.97 43.62 22.09
C VAL A 888 -58.08 42.71 20.86
N PRO A 889 -58.97 42.98 19.88
CA PRO A 889 -58.96 42.23 18.62
C PRO A 889 -57.58 42.27 17.96
N CYS A 890 -57.05 41.10 17.63
CA CYS A 890 -55.84 40.94 16.81
C CYS A 890 -56.24 40.22 15.52
N GLU A 891 -55.77 40.72 14.39
CA GLU A 891 -55.93 40.04 13.09
C GLU A 891 -55.19 38.69 13.11
N ASP A 892 -55.73 37.72 12.38
CA ASP A 892 -54.97 36.51 12.05
C ASP A 892 -53.79 36.93 11.15
N ASP A 893 -52.60 36.32 11.34
CA ASP A 893 -51.32 36.77 10.76
C ASP A 893 -50.81 38.15 11.26
N SER A 894 -51.20 38.55 12.47
CA SER A 894 -50.74 39.78 13.13
C SER A 894 -49.21 39.91 13.13
N GLN A 895 -48.71 41.10 12.80
CA GLN A 895 -47.28 41.42 12.78
C GLN A 895 -46.69 41.84 14.14
N PHE A 896 -47.49 41.86 15.20
CA PHE A 896 -47.05 42.23 16.56
C PHE A 896 -47.57 41.30 17.66
N CYS A 897 -48.25 40.21 17.31
CA CYS A 897 -48.78 39.26 18.28
C CYS A 897 -48.18 37.89 18.02
N LEU A 898 -47.31 37.40 18.92
CA LEU A 898 -46.63 36.11 18.73
C LEU A 898 -47.60 34.94 18.60
N LEU A 899 -48.74 35.00 19.29
CA LEU A 899 -49.80 33.99 19.20
C LEU A 899 -50.43 33.97 17.80
N LYS A 900 -50.94 35.13 17.35
CA LYS A 900 -51.63 35.24 16.05
C LYS A 900 -50.67 35.19 14.85
N GLY A 901 -49.39 35.46 15.07
CA GLY A 901 -48.32 35.26 14.09
C GLY A 901 -47.75 33.83 14.04
N ASN A 902 -48.29 32.89 14.82
CA ASN A 902 -47.87 31.48 14.88
C ASN A 902 -46.39 31.25 15.26
N CYS A 903 -45.81 32.13 16.08
CA CYS A 903 -44.38 32.10 16.39
C CYS A 903 -44.04 31.39 17.71
N ILE A 904 -45.03 31.14 18.57
CA ILE A 904 -44.83 30.55 19.91
C ILE A 904 -44.17 29.17 19.84
N LYS A 905 -44.68 28.26 18.99
CA LYS A 905 -44.12 26.91 18.87
C LYS A 905 -42.63 26.92 18.49
N LEU A 906 -42.27 27.77 17.52
CA LEU A 906 -40.89 27.90 17.07
C LEU A 906 -39.99 28.44 18.19
N LEU A 907 -40.46 29.38 19.00
CA LEU A 907 -39.72 29.90 20.15
C LEU A 907 -39.56 28.85 21.27
N VAL A 908 -40.56 27.99 21.48
CA VAL A 908 -40.48 26.86 22.42
C VAL A 908 -39.44 25.85 21.96
N ASP A 909 -39.41 25.51 20.67
CA ASP A 909 -38.42 24.57 20.12
C ASP A 909 -36.97 25.05 20.38
N LEU A 910 -36.73 26.37 20.38
CA LEU A 910 -35.42 26.98 20.67
C LEU A 910 -34.98 26.91 22.14
N LEU A 911 -35.87 26.62 23.08
CA LEU A 911 -35.50 26.45 24.49
C LEU A 911 -34.56 25.25 24.69
N THR A 912 -34.55 24.31 23.73
CA THR A 912 -33.68 23.12 23.72
C THR A 912 -32.43 23.27 22.82
N ASP A 913 -32.14 24.47 22.30
CA ASP A 913 -30.98 24.71 21.43
C ASP A 913 -29.64 24.52 22.17
N GLN A 914 -28.58 24.17 21.44
CA GLN A 914 -27.24 23.96 22.01
C GLN A 914 -26.57 25.28 22.43
N ASP A 915 -26.97 26.40 21.83
CA ASP A 915 -26.41 27.71 22.12
C ASP A 915 -27.24 28.47 23.17
N THR A 916 -26.65 28.75 24.32
CA THR A 916 -27.28 29.48 25.43
C THR A 916 -27.77 30.87 25.02
N SER A 917 -27.09 31.55 24.08
CA SER A 917 -27.51 32.87 23.61
C SER A 917 -28.83 32.83 22.84
N VAL A 918 -29.08 31.74 22.11
CA VAL A 918 -30.35 31.47 21.41
C VAL A 918 -31.46 31.20 22.41
N GLN A 919 -31.18 30.37 23.42
CA GLN A 919 -32.12 30.09 24.50
C GLN A 919 -32.53 31.37 25.24
N ILE A 920 -31.57 32.25 25.56
CA ILE A 920 -31.85 33.55 26.20
C ILE A 920 -32.80 34.38 25.34
N ALA A 921 -32.48 34.56 24.05
CA ALA A 921 -33.32 35.36 23.15
C ALA A 921 -34.75 34.79 23.01
N ALA A 922 -34.89 33.46 22.99
CA ALA A 922 -36.19 32.79 22.93
C ALA A 922 -37.01 33.02 24.22
N VAL A 923 -36.38 32.87 25.40
CA VAL A 923 -37.02 33.14 26.69
C VAL A 923 -37.43 34.60 26.79
N GLU A 924 -36.60 35.54 26.36
CA GLU A 924 -36.95 36.95 26.36
C GLU A 924 -38.14 37.26 25.45
N ALA A 925 -38.20 36.66 24.25
CA ALA A 925 -39.35 36.79 23.37
C ALA A 925 -40.62 36.20 23.98
N LEU A 926 -40.56 35.03 24.63
CA LEU A 926 -41.71 34.44 25.33
C LEU A 926 -42.14 35.26 26.56
N SER A 927 -41.19 35.92 27.23
CA SER A 927 -41.48 36.71 28.41
C SER A 927 -42.44 37.86 28.14
N THR A 928 -42.48 38.39 26.90
CA THR A 928 -43.40 39.48 26.51
C THR A 928 -44.87 39.08 26.68
N LEU A 929 -45.17 37.78 26.67
CA LEU A 929 -46.52 37.21 26.76
C LEU A 929 -47.05 37.13 28.20
N VAL A 930 -46.17 37.22 29.21
CA VAL A 930 -46.54 37.11 30.63
C VAL A 930 -46.51 38.46 31.37
N PHE A 931 -46.33 39.57 30.64
CA PHE A 931 -46.38 40.92 31.19
C PHE A 931 -47.75 41.57 30.95
N CYS A 932 -48.74 41.22 31.77
CA CYS A 932 -50.06 41.87 31.80
C CYS A 932 -50.24 42.70 33.09
N ASP A 933 -50.77 43.92 32.96
CA ASP A 933 -50.95 44.85 34.09
C ASP A 933 -52.16 44.51 34.99
N THR A 934 -53.06 43.64 34.54
CA THR A 934 -54.23 43.18 35.31
C THR A 934 -54.11 41.71 35.68
N SER A 935 -54.53 41.36 36.92
CA SER A 935 -54.53 39.97 37.40
C SER A 935 -55.40 39.04 36.53
N HIS A 936 -56.53 39.54 36.02
CA HIS A 936 -57.40 38.79 35.12
C HIS A 936 -56.78 38.58 33.73
N GLY A 937 -56.09 39.61 33.19
CA GLY A 937 -55.36 39.48 31.92
C GLY A 937 -54.20 38.48 32.02
N LEU A 938 -53.45 38.54 33.13
CA LEU A 938 -52.34 37.63 33.41
C LEU A 938 -52.81 36.16 33.49
N LYS A 939 -53.91 35.90 34.20
CA LYS A 939 -54.49 34.55 34.29
C LYS A 939 -54.83 33.98 32.91
N ARG A 940 -55.54 34.74 32.08
CA ARG A 940 -55.93 34.28 30.74
C ARG A 940 -54.73 34.02 29.84
N ALA A 941 -53.72 34.88 29.88
CA ALA A 941 -52.50 34.68 29.10
C ALA A 941 -51.77 33.39 29.53
N ILE A 942 -51.66 33.14 30.83
CA ILE A 942 -51.02 31.92 31.36
C ILE A 942 -51.84 30.67 31.03
N ASP A 943 -53.18 30.71 31.12
CA ASP A 943 -54.04 29.59 30.75
C ASP A 943 -53.86 29.22 29.26
N GLU A 944 -53.74 30.21 28.37
CA GLU A 944 -53.43 29.98 26.94
C GLU A 944 -52.01 29.42 26.72
N LEU A 945 -51.01 29.94 27.43
CA LEU A 945 -49.62 29.47 27.33
C LEU A 945 -49.44 28.03 27.84
N GLU A 946 -50.25 27.61 28.81
CA GLU A 946 -50.34 26.22 29.28
C GLU A 946 -50.85 25.30 28.16
N GLU A 947 -51.93 25.66 27.47
CA GLU A 947 -52.47 24.85 26.36
C GLU A 947 -51.46 24.70 25.20
N LEU A 948 -50.59 25.70 25.02
CA LEU A 948 -49.52 25.69 24.02
C LEU A 948 -48.24 25.00 24.49
N GLY A 949 -48.19 24.50 25.74
CA GLY A 949 -47.03 23.78 26.30
C GLY A 949 -45.82 24.67 26.63
N VAL A 950 -45.99 26.00 26.68
CA VAL A 950 -44.89 26.95 26.94
C VAL A 950 -44.40 26.85 28.38
N ILE A 951 -45.32 26.68 29.33
CA ILE A 951 -45.03 26.69 30.76
C ILE A 951 -44.17 25.49 31.15
N ASP A 952 -44.56 24.28 30.73
CA ASP A 952 -43.79 23.06 30.99
C ASP A 952 -42.38 23.17 30.40
N ALA A 953 -42.24 23.64 29.14
CA ALA A 953 -40.94 23.79 28.49
C ALA A 953 -40.01 24.80 29.20
N VAL A 954 -40.55 25.91 29.72
CA VAL A 954 -39.77 26.89 30.48
C VAL A 954 -39.39 26.37 31.86
N ILE A 955 -40.27 25.61 32.52
CA ILE A 955 -39.97 24.95 33.80
C ILE A 955 -38.86 23.92 33.62
N ASP A 956 -38.95 23.08 32.60
CA ASP A 956 -37.93 22.07 32.30
C ASP A 956 -36.57 22.75 32.07
N LEU A 957 -36.51 23.77 31.22
CA LEU A 957 -35.30 24.56 31.00
C LEU A 957 -34.74 25.16 32.30
N PHE A 958 -35.60 25.75 33.14
CA PHE A 958 -35.19 26.33 34.42
C PHE A 958 -34.62 25.29 35.39
N THR A 959 -35.14 24.06 35.37
CA THR A 959 -34.66 22.99 36.26
C THR A 959 -33.31 22.40 35.84
N GLU A 960 -32.93 22.52 34.57
CA GLU A 960 -31.67 21.99 34.03
C GLU A 960 -30.56 23.05 33.94
N VAL A 961 -30.93 24.33 33.83
CA VAL A 961 -29.96 25.42 33.59
C VAL A 961 -29.09 25.73 34.81
N ARG A 962 -27.81 25.98 34.55
CA ARG A 962 -26.84 26.44 35.57
C ARG A 962 -27.07 27.91 35.96
N PRO A 963 -26.59 28.36 37.14
CA PRO A 963 -26.67 29.76 37.53
C PRO A 963 -26.06 30.71 36.49
N GLY A 964 -26.83 31.72 36.07
CA GLY A 964 -26.43 32.68 35.03
C GLY A 964 -27.62 33.47 34.48
N GLU A 965 -27.41 34.17 33.37
CA GLU A 965 -28.42 35.02 32.73
C GLU A 965 -29.65 34.24 32.27
N LEU A 966 -29.47 33.08 31.63
CA LEU A 966 -30.60 32.25 31.19
C LEU A 966 -31.50 31.82 32.35
N GLN A 967 -30.90 31.47 33.49
CA GLN A 967 -31.63 31.14 34.72
C GLN A 967 -32.46 32.33 35.22
N GLU A 968 -31.89 33.54 35.19
CA GLU A 968 -32.60 34.77 35.59
C GLU A 968 -33.80 35.08 34.69
N LYS A 969 -33.66 34.89 33.37
CA LYS A 969 -34.74 35.15 32.41
C LYS A 969 -35.84 34.08 32.51
N ALA A 970 -35.48 32.81 32.67
CA ALA A 970 -36.44 31.72 32.79
C ALA A 970 -37.24 31.81 34.11
N ILE A 971 -36.57 32.08 35.23
CA ILE A 971 -37.24 32.17 36.53
C ILE A 971 -38.24 33.32 36.62
N LEU A 972 -38.02 34.40 35.86
CA LEU A 972 -38.96 35.51 35.76
C LEU A 972 -40.31 35.03 35.21
N ILE A 973 -40.31 34.18 34.17
CA ILE A 973 -41.54 33.60 33.62
C ILE A 973 -42.18 32.66 34.65
N VAL A 974 -41.39 31.79 35.28
CA VAL A 974 -41.85 30.87 36.33
C VAL A 974 -42.51 31.64 37.49
N ASP A 975 -41.90 32.72 37.99
CA ASP A 975 -42.50 33.59 39.01
C ASP A 975 -43.85 34.14 38.55
N ARG A 976 -43.97 34.62 37.31
CA ARG A 976 -45.23 35.14 36.77
C ARG A 976 -46.32 34.08 36.69
N VAL A 977 -45.96 32.87 36.24
CA VAL A 977 -46.88 31.71 36.20
C VAL A 977 -47.40 31.40 37.60
N LEU A 978 -46.52 31.36 38.59
CA LEU A 978 -46.86 31.00 39.97
C LEU A 978 -47.64 32.08 40.73
N ARG A 979 -47.79 33.29 40.19
CA ARG A 979 -48.71 34.32 40.76
C ARG A 979 -50.18 34.01 40.48
N VAL A 980 -50.50 33.07 39.59
CA VAL A 980 -51.87 32.63 39.31
C VAL A 980 -52.19 31.41 40.17
N ASP A 981 -53.18 31.54 41.06
CA ASP A 981 -53.49 30.53 42.08
C ASP A 981 -53.73 29.12 41.54
N SER A 982 -54.38 28.98 40.37
CA SER A 982 -54.62 27.67 39.74
C SER A 982 -53.33 26.97 39.34
N HIS A 983 -52.36 27.73 38.81
CA HIS A 983 -51.06 27.21 38.38
C HIS A 983 -50.13 26.99 39.58
N ALA A 984 -50.15 27.88 40.58
CA ALA A 984 -49.43 27.68 41.84
C ALA A 984 -49.82 26.37 42.54
N GLN A 985 -51.12 26.05 42.57
CA GLN A 985 -51.61 24.78 43.13
C GLN A 985 -51.15 23.58 42.31
N ARG A 986 -51.24 23.66 40.98
CA ARG A 986 -50.83 22.59 40.06
C ARG A 986 -49.34 22.22 40.19
N HIS A 987 -48.47 23.22 40.29
CA HIS A 987 -47.02 23.01 40.37
C HIS A 987 -46.48 22.86 41.81
N SER A 988 -47.32 22.98 42.85
CA SER A 988 -46.91 22.85 44.26
C SER A 988 -46.32 21.49 44.64
N CYS A 989 -46.69 20.43 43.93
CA CYS A 989 -46.17 19.07 44.13
C CYS A 989 -44.94 18.76 43.26
N ASN A 990 -44.50 19.67 42.39
CA ASN A 990 -43.35 19.46 41.52
C ASN A 990 -42.04 19.64 42.31
N GLN A 991 -41.50 18.52 42.81
CA GLN A 991 -40.28 18.53 43.65
C GLN A 991 -39.03 19.00 42.90
N THR A 992 -38.93 18.78 41.59
CA THR A 992 -37.76 19.21 40.80
C THR A 992 -37.76 20.73 40.66
N LEU A 993 -38.92 21.34 40.37
CA LEU A 993 -39.10 22.78 40.35
C LEU A 993 -38.80 23.43 41.71
N VAL A 994 -39.35 22.90 42.80
CA VAL A 994 -39.09 23.44 44.16
C VAL A 994 -37.60 23.39 44.50
N ARG A 995 -36.91 22.30 44.15
CA ARG A 995 -35.46 22.17 44.38
C ARG A 995 -34.68 23.22 43.59
N ALA A 996 -34.99 23.39 42.29
CA ALA A 996 -34.35 24.39 41.44
C ALA A 996 -34.59 25.82 41.95
N LEU A 997 -35.81 26.13 42.42
CA LEU A 997 -36.13 27.43 43.03
C LEU A 997 -35.32 27.67 44.33
N VAL A 998 -35.17 26.67 45.19
CA VAL A 998 -34.34 26.78 46.41
C VAL A 998 -32.86 26.99 46.06
N GLU A 999 -32.36 26.31 45.04
CA GLU A 999 -30.98 26.47 44.57
C GLU A 999 -30.74 27.87 43.98
N ALA A 1000 -31.65 28.36 43.14
CA ALA A 1000 -31.65 29.72 42.61
C ALA A 1000 -31.72 30.78 43.72
N PHE A 1001 -32.51 30.54 44.78
CA PHE A 1001 -32.59 31.43 45.95
C PHE A 1001 -31.27 31.48 46.76
N LYS A 1002 -30.52 30.37 46.82
CA LYS A 1002 -29.24 30.32 47.54
C LYS A 1002 -28.10 30.93 46.72
N HIS A 1003 -28.01 30.56 45.45
CA HIS A 1003 -26.81 30.75 44.63
C HIS A 1003 -26.98 31.73 43.45
N GLY A 1004 -28.21 32.17 43.17
CA GLY A 1004 -28.49 33.12 42.09
C GLY A 1004 -27.98 34.54 42.35
N ASN A 1005 -28.00 35.36 41.30
CA ASN A 1005 -27.77 36.80 41.40
C ASN A 1005 -28.94 37.51 42.12
N ALA A 1006 -28.85 38.82 42.35
CA ALA A 1006 -29.85 39.56 43.12
C ALA A 1006 -31.29 39.44 42.56
N ASN A 1007 -31.45 39.47 41.23
CA ASN A 1007 -32.74 39.34 40.57
C ASN A 1007 -33.28 37.91 40.65
N THR A 1008 -32.45 36.91 40.34
CA THR A 1008 -32.79 35.49 40.44
C THR A 1008 -33.24 35.12 41.85
N LYS A 1009 -32.54 35.61 42.89
CA LYS A 1009 -32.93 35.38 44.28
C LYS A 1009 -34.29 35.97 44.61
N ARG A 1010 -34.57 37.18 44.15
CA ARG A 1010 -35.87 37.83 44.35
C ARG A 1010 -37.00 37.03 43.70
N TYR A 1011 -36.86 36.68 42.42
CA TYR A 1011 -37.88 35.88 41.72
C TYR A 1011 -38.07 34.50 42.33
N ALA A 1012 -36.98 33.83 42.76
CA ALA A 1012 -37.06 32.55 43.44
C ALA A 1012 -37.81 32.65 44.78
N GLN A 1013 -37.57 33.71 45.56
CA GLN A 1013 -38.27 33.95 46.81
C GLN A 1013 -39.77 34.18 46.59
N ASP A 1014 -40.13 35.01 45.62
CA ASP A 1014 -41.53 35.30 45.27
C ASP A 1014 -42.24 34.02 44.81
N ALA A 1015 -41.61 33.24 43.92
CA ALA A 1015 -42.10 31.94 43.46
C ALA A 1015 -42.31 30.93 44.60
N LEU A 1016 -41.34 30.77 45.51
CA LEU A 1016 -41.43 29.86 46.66
C LEU A 1016 -42.53 30.30 47.67
N THR A 1017 -42.73 31.61 47.81
CA THR A 1017 -43.80 32.17 48.64
C THR A 1017 -45.18 31.86 48.05
N ASN A 1018 -45.33 32.02 46.73
CA ASN A 1018 -46.58 31.69 46.03
C ASN A 1018 -46.90 30.18 46.06
N LEU A 1019 -45.87 29.32 46.04
CA LEU A 1019 -46.01 27.87 46.24
C LEU A 1019 -46.27 27.46 47.70
N LYS A 1020 -46.33 28.41 48.63
CA LYS A 1020 -46.48 28.19 50.08
C LYS A 1020 -45.37 27.32 50.70
N GLN A 1021 -44.21 27.26 50.05
CA GLN A 1021 -43.01 26.58 50.56
C GLN A 1021 -42.24 27.45 51.57
N LEU A 1022 -42.53 28.74 51.61
CA LEU A 1022 -42.09 29.70 52.62
C LEU A 1022 -43.31 30.28 53.36
N SER A 1023 -43.27 30.34 54.69
CA SER A 1023 -44.28 31.02 55.50
C SER A 1023 -44.13 32.53 55.36
N GLY A 1024 -45.09 33.21 54.72
CA GLY A 1024 -44.99 34.63 54.38
C GLY A 1024 -44.87 35.57 55.59
N ILE A 1025 -43.87 36.46 55.55
CA ILE A 1025 -43.95 37.76 56.22
C ILE A 1025 -44.68 38.69 55.25
N SER A 1026 -45.95 38.95 55.49
CA SER A 1026 -46.71 39.97 54.78
C SER A 1026 -46.18 41.36 55.14
N GLY A 1027 -45.29 41.89 54.31
CA GLY A 1027 -45.04 43.33 54.25
C GLY A 1027 -46.14 43.98 53.41
N LYS A 1028 -47.16 44.54 54.06
CA LYS A 1028 -48.03 45.54 53.44
C LYS A 1028 -47.16 46.69 52.92
N ASN A 1029 -46.91 46.75 51.62
CA ASN A 1029 -46.58 48.00 50.96
C ASN A 1029 -47.78 48.44 50.13
N SER A 1030 -48.36 49.52 50.61
CA SER A 1030 -49.40 50.36 50.04
C SER A 1030 -49.28 50.55 48.53
N ASN A 1031 -50.46 50.53 47.89
CA ASN A 1031 -50.75 51.34 46.71
C ASN A 1031 -50.01 52.69 46.76
N GLN A 1032 -48.98 52.84 45.94
CA GLN A 1032 -48.58 54.14 45.40
C GLN A 1032 -48.39 53.98 43.90
N SER A 1033 -49.39 54.47 43.19
CA SER A 1033 -49.26 54.99 41.84
C SER A 1033 -48.03 55.91 41.75
N ARG A 1034 -46.93 55.40 41.19
CA ARG A 1034 -45.88 56.24 40.60
C ARG A 1034 -45.81 55.87 39.12
N GLY A 1035 -46.42 56.72 38.30
CA GLY A 1035 -46.19 56.74 36.88
C GLY A 1035 -44.70 56.94 36.63
N TRP A 1036 -44.09 56.01 35.91
CA TRP A 1036 -42.77 56.19 35.34
C TRP A 1036 -42.93 57.17 34.18
N ARG A 1037 -42.70 58.46 34.46
CA ARG A 1037 -42.25 59.38 33.42
C ARG A 1037 -40.84 58.96 33.06
N LEU A 1038 -40.65 58.60 31.79
CA LEU A 1038 -39.35 58.60 31.12
C LEU A 1038 -38.68 59.95 31.39
N HIS A 1039 -37.59 59.92 32.14
CA HIS A 1039 -36.61 60.99 32.09
C HIS A 1039 -35.66 60.66 30.95
N THR A 1040 -35.85 61.40 29.87
CA THR A 1040 -34.83 61.72 28.88
C THR A 1040 -33.80 62.69 29.49
N GLU A 1041 -32.56 62.52 29.03
CA GLU A 1041 -31.42 63.45 28.94
C GLU A 1041 -30.39 63.56 30.08
N PRO A 1042 -29.12 63.88 29.75
CA PRO A 1042 -28.45 63.88 28.43
C PRO A 1042 -27.46 62.72 28.23
#